data_AF-A0A355DMP3-F1
#
_entry.id   AF-A0A355DMP3-F1
#
_cell.length_a   1.000
_cell.length_b   1.000
_cell.length_c   1.000
_cell.angle_alpha   90.00
_cell.angle_beta   90.00
_cell.angle_gamma   90.00
#
_symmetry.space_group_name_H-M   'P 1'
#
loop_
_entity.id
_entity.type
_entity.pdbx_description
1 polymer ?
#
loop_
_entity_poly.entity_id
_entity_poly.type
_entity_poly.pdbx_seq_one_letter_code
_entity_poly.pdbx_strand_id
1 'polypeptide(L)'
;MKKATKFTFIGLLIATTSSLPVAAQTEQPEIIPSSSSETPTDLKITPRIGVGYTTSGGGFEGFTRLEGFFPLYQRPGNDLLFLEGRLLLDNDSNLGGNLLVGYRNYDANSNRIVGGYFSYDRRDTDDNAFNQIGIGFETLGNWDARINAYFPTGEIRQVAGENISDGFRFQNHFLLLDRVRQFESAATVFDTELGGKLVSVGEGSLRGYGGLYYITAQGGDTAVGVRGRLEFLPTDYITLNLALQSDRIFDTRVIASLGITFPGSSPRGNSEIPEALNRIGESVNRQWAITVIEKTEQDQILALNPATKQPWRFQHILLDDNTNATGNGTFESPFNLVQNGLDQTRSDGNDIVYVQKGTNPGIPPFVIPDQVQVLSTGPRQEIDTVQLGRVQLPLSGSEMLPTIIPGATASVTMGNRTTLSGFEIINAGTNGIEGKDIDTVTIRDNEITNSTQHGISLLNTTGEVTITNNIIDKTEGFPGLFLGNSVGAVDLKIINNEIINTNNSGIGINLSETAQGLATISDNRIAENLGNGIFMSLGGKVRAMLNLSDNTISRNQLNGVLIGAGENSRSTATISSNTISENQFSGISMALEGTAQSTTNISDNTISENQSAGVFVGLLEESEGTVNINNSTISQNQLTGISVFQQGESQGTVNISNNTISENNSDGIAVGLFEAAQGEFSIQDNDTISDNKGSGIAVGLLGSAQGVFTIENNGTISNNNVNGITVEMLEDSISNFTVENNTISENQFNGVFLGLTGQSQGTLNIANSTISENQSNGVFVRSLETSQSVVNISNSTISENIADGIFLLLQGESRGLTNISDSTISRSGTRGIRAIVTGDSITDIAIDNNIISENGNSGIGINFLIQNPQTSTTSITNNKISNNGSNGIAMNDSEGIALKTSGNAILELLIQGNISTNNARFGIFVTADQNSQLRAGVRFNTLEDNPGSSNPPFPNSFSAQTGSSLNDNSTSTLCLDLSNNDSDNGFLFNNLSPQSTFKVSTEENQGTIEESGSTTPRDDQDCPVP
;
A
#
# COMPACT_ATOMS: atom_id res chain seq x y z
N MET A 1 -7.51 7.29 29.24
CA MET A 1 -7.53 5.87 29.67
C MET A 1 -6.09 5.40 29.76
N LYS A 2 -5.60 4.97 30.95
CA LYS A 2 -4.15 4.84 31.29
C LYS A 2 -3.44 6.22 31.25
N LYS A 3 -2.35 6.51 31.96
CA LYS A 3 -1.53 5.82 32.99
C LYS A 3 -1.52 6.76 34.24
N ALA A 4 -1.25 6.42 35.50
CA ALA A 4 -1.03 5.22 36.32
C ALA A 4 -0.09 5.67 37.48
N THR A 5 -0.66 6.14 38.59
CA THR A 5 0.10 6.62 39.77
C THR A 5 0.67 5.45 40.58
N LYS A 6 1.96 5.48 40.95
CA LYS A 6 2.55 4.55 41.93
C LYS A 6 3.63 5.22 42.80
N PHE A 7 3.44 5.18 44.12
CA PHE A 7 4.47 5.43 45.12
C PHE A 7 5.51 4.28 45.13
N THR A 8 6.82 4.59 45.22
CA THR A 8 7.77 3.78 46.03
C THR A 8 9.02 4.55 46.47
N PHE A 9 9.14 4.78 47.79
CA PHE A 9 10.29 4.86 48.73
C PHE A 9 11.79 4.92 48.32
N ILE A 10 12.61 5.25 49.36
CA ILE A 10 14.10 5.22 49.52
C ILE A 10 14.76 6.59 49.27
N GLY A 11 15.65 7.15 50.12
CA GLY A 11 16.16 6.77 51.47
C GLY A 11 17.08 7.91 52.00
N LEU A 12 17.02 8.37 53.26
CA LEU A 12 17.62 7.82 54.49
C LEU A 12 19.17 7.74 54.54
N LEU A 13 19.83 8.81 55.04
CA LEU A 13 21.02 8.87 55.93
C LEU A 13 21.32 10.38 56.18
N ILE A 14 21.63 10.96 57.35
CA ILE A 14 22.13 10.56 58.69
C ILE A 14 23.66 10.36 58.80
N ALA A 15 24.27 11.18 59.68
CA ALA A 15 25.69 11.22 60.09
C ALA A 15 26.68 11.61 58.96
N THR A 16 27.91 12.07 59.19
CA THR A 16 28.88 12.02 60.32
C THR A 16 29.73 13.32 60.36
N THR A 17 30.46 13.79 61.39
CA THR A 17 30.70 13.45 62.82
C THR A 17 31.55 14.56 63.49
N SER A 18 31.63 14.58 64.83
CA SER A 18 32.83 14.90 65.67
C SER A 18 33.52 16.28 65.59
N SER A 19 34.15 16.82 66.65
CA SER A 19 34.05 16.62 68.11
C SER A 19 34.88 17.71 68.83
N LEU A 20 34.45 18.13 70.03
CA LEU A 20 35.17 19.05 70.95
C LEU A 20 36.51 18.44 71.42
N PRO A 21 37.50 19.22 71.92
CA PRO A 21 37.52 19.57 73.37
C PRO A 21 38.27 20.86 73.82
N VAL A 22 37.92 21.38 75.02
CA VAL A 22 38.82 21.93 76.10
C VAL A 22 39.68 23.18 75.78
N ALA A 23 39.87 24.21 76.62
CA ALA A 23 39.40 24.67 77.95
C ALA A 23 39.89 26.15 78.12
N ALA A 24 39.79 26.95 79.20
CA ALA A 24 39.25 26.99 80.59
C ALA A 24 39.20 28.51 80.98
N GLN A 25 38.67 29.04 82.09
CA GLN A 25 37.93 28.60 83.30
C GLN A 25 37.01 29.82 83.71
N THR A 26 36.34 29.97 84.87
CA THR A 26 36.44 29.38 86.23
C THR A 26 35.03 29.29 86.86
N GLU A 27 34.93 29.24 88.19
CA GLU A 27 33.69 29.04 88.97
C GLU A 27 33.12 30.37 89.52
N GLN A 28 31.79 30.47 89.69
CA GLN A 28 31.12 30.42 91.01
C GLN A 28 29.57 30.41 90.86
N PRO A 29 28.78 30.07 91.92
CA PRO A 29 27.43 29.49 91.77
C PRO A 29 26.24 30.37 92.19
N GLU A 30 25.03 29.85 91.91
CA GLU A 30 23.70 30.36 92.30
C GLU A 30 23.34 31.75 91.68
N ILE A 31 22.07 32.14 91.48
CA ILE A 31 20.83 31.98 92.26
C ILE A 31 19.62 31.72 91.32
N ILE A 32 18.56 31.07 91.81
CA ILE A 32 17.24 31.03 91.15
C ILE A 32 16.49 32.35 91.42
N PRO A 33 16.19 33.19 90.42
CA PRO A 33 15.32 34.34 90.62
C PRO A 33 13.86 33.90 90.62
N SER A 34 13.13 34.27 91.68
CA SER A 34 11.66 34.29 91.68
C SER A 34 11.13 35.22 90.60
N SER A 35 9.89 34.98 90.15
CA SER A 35 9.10 35.81 89.23
C SER A 35 9.41 37.32 89.30
N SER A 36 10.14 37.82 88.31
CA SER A 36 10.42 39.25 88.16
C SER A 36 9.23 39.98 87.57
N SER A 37 8.66 40.93 88.32
CA SER A 37 7.81 41.97 87.75
C SER A 37 8.67 42.86 86.84
N GLU A 38 8.57 42.68 85.52
CA GLU A 38 9.33 43.50 84.57
C GLU A 38 8.85 44.96 84.63
N THR A 39 9.72 45.85 85.11
CA THR A 39 9.52 47.29 85.00
C THR A 39 9.60 47.74 83.54
N PRO A 40 8.91 48.83 83.14
CA PRO A 40 8.86 49.29 81.74
C PRO A 40 10.22 49.50 81.08
N THR A 41 11.27 49.79 81.86
CA THR A 41 12.65 49.98 81.42
C THR A 41 13.40 48.69 81.06
N ASP A 42 12.86 47.52 81.42
CA ASP A 42 13.59 46.25 81.41
C ASP A 42 13.01 45.23 80.43
N LEU A 43 11.82 45.52 79.89
CA LEU A 43 11.09 44.72 78.90
C LEU A 43 11.99 44.34 77.72
N LYS A 44 12.18 43.03 77.51
CA LYS A 44 12.93 42.45 76.39
C LYS A 44 12.04 41.55 75.56
N ILE A 45 12.00 41.81 74.26
CA ILE A 45 11.37 40.90 73.31
C ILE A 45 12.30 39.71 73.07
N THR A 46 11.73 38.52 72.96
CA THR A 46 12.43 37.27 72.68
C THR A 46 12.14 36.78 71.25
N PRO A 47 13.00 35.93 70.67
CA PRO A 47 12.66 35.22 69.44
C PRO A 47 11.42 34.36 69.62
N ARG A 48 10.56 34.30 68.59
CA ARG A 48 9.34 33.49 68.60
C ARG A 48 9.05 32.87 67.23
N ILE A 49 8.30 31.77 67.24
CA ILE A 49 7.81 31.07 66.06
C ILE A 49 6.29 30.97 66.13
N GLY A 50 5.61 31.04 64.99
CA GLY A 50 4.16 30.91 64.90
C GLY A 50 3.72 30.14 63.67
N VAL A 51 2.49 29.62 63.75
CA VAL A 51 1.78 28.97 62.64
C VAL A 51 0.40 29.58 62.53
N GLY A 52 -0.12 29.70 61.33
CA GLY A 52 -1.46 30.24 61.12
C GLY A 52 -2.03 29.91 59.75
N TYR A 53 -3.29 30.25 59.55
CA TYR A 53 -4.00 30.11 58.29
C TYR A 53 -4.78 31.38 57.99
N THR A 54 -4.89 31.74 56.72
CA THR A 54 -5.64 32.88 56.20
C THR A 54 -6.49 32.37 55.03
N THR A 55 -7.78 32.70 55.00
CA THR A 55 -8.64 32.35 53.84
C THR A 55 -8.27 33.18 52.61
N SER A 56 -8.74 32.77 51.43
CA SER A 56 -8.56 33.54 50.19
C SER A 56 -9.16 34.95 50.29
N GLY A 57 -8.62 35.85 49.47
CA GLY A 57 -8.89 37.28 49.51
C GLY A 57 -8.75 37.95 48.15
N GLY A 58 -8.45 39.25 48.13
CA GLY A 58 -8.28 40.01 46.89
C GLY A 58 -7.00 39.63 46.14
N GLY A 59 -7.12 38.71 45.19
CA GLY A 59 -6.03 38.28 44.31
C GLY A 59 -4.99 37.37 44.97
N PHE A 60 -5.39 36.65 46.02
CA PHE A 60 -4.57 35.61 46.63
C PHE A 60 -5.46 34.48 47.19
N GLU A 61 -4.99 33.25 47.03
CA GLU A 61 -5.67 32.09 47.58
C GLU A 61 -5.38 31.89 49.07
N GLY A 62 -6.20 31.05 49.72
CA GLY A 62 -6.05 30.78 51.15
C GLY A 62 -4.73 30.08 51.43
N PHE A 63 -4.01 30.49 52.48
CA PHE A 63 -2.67 29.97 52.77
C PHE A 63 -2.43 29.66 54.24
N THR A 64 -1.70 28.58 54.46
CA THR A 64 -1.00 28.29 55.72
C THR A 64 0.30 29.09 55.75
N ARG A 65 0.63 29.67 56.89
CA ARG A 65 1.92 30.35 57.12
C ARG A 65 2.68 29.75 58.28
N LEU A 66 3.99 29.63 58.13
CA LEU A 66 4.96 29.41 59.19
C LEU A 66 5.76 30.71 59.33
N GLU A 67 5.69 31.36 60.49
CA GLU A 67 6.28 32.68 60.73
C GLU A 67 7.29 32.68 61.89
N GLY A 68 8.36 33.47 61.79
CA GLY A 68 9.40 33.58 62.80
C GLY A 68 9.87 35.02 62.96
N PHE A 69 9.93 35.50 64.19
CA PHE A 69 10.31 36.88 64.53
C PHE A 69 11.53 36.87 65.46
N PHE A 70 12.55 37.64 65.11
CA PHE A 70 13.86 37.65 65.75
C PHE A 70 14.33 39.08 66.05
N PRO A 71 14.40 39.48 67.33
CA PRO A 71 15.08 40.71 67.73
C PRO A 71 16.55 40.70 67.30
N LEU A 72 16.96 41.66 66.46
CA LEU A 72 18.34 41.85 66.02
C LEU A 72 19.11 42.78 66.96
N TYR A 73 18.45 43.82 67.44
CA TYR A 73 18.97 44.77 68.43
C TYR A 73 17.80 45.35 69.22
N GLN A 74 17.97 45.52 70.53
CA GLN A 74 16.96 46.18 71.37
C GLN A 74 17.60 47.01 72.48
N ARG A 75 17.05 48.20 72.72
CA ARG A 75 17.21 48.91 74.00
C ARG A 75 15.93 48.60 74.80
N PRO A 76 16.02 47.83 75.90
CA PRO A 76 14.85 47.41 76.66
C PRO A 76 13.93 48.58 77.00
N GLY A 77 12.63 48.36 76.86
CA GLY A 77 11.61 49.39 77.07
C GLY A 77 11.58 50.56 76.06
N ASN A 78 12.44 50.61 75.03
CA ASN A 78 12.53 51.78 74.14
C ASN A 78 12.63 51.43 72.64
N ASP A 79 13.57 50.59 72.21
CA ASP A 79 13.84 50.36 70.77
C ASP A 79 13.92 48.88 70.44
N LEU A 80 13.44 48.52 69.26
CA LEU A 80 13.51 47.18 68.70
C LEU A 80 13.76 47.22 67.20
N LEU A 81 14.96 46.78 66.78
CA LEU A 81 15.25 46.35 65.42
C LEU A 81 15.04 44.83 65.36
N PHE A 82 14.26 44.36 64.38
CA PHE A 82 13.88 42.95 64.26
C PHE A 82 13.89 42.47 62.82
N LEU A 83 14.06 41.15 62.67
CA LEU A 83 13.83 40.41 61.43
C LEU A 83 12.54 39.59 61.59
N GLU A 84 11.69 39.56 60.57
CA GLU A 84 10.53 38.69 60.50
C GLU A 84 10.54 37.91 59.18
N GLY A 85 10.49 36.60 59.25
CA GLY A 85 10.42 35.70 58.10
C GLY A 85 9.09 34.94 58.08
N ARG A 86 8.53 34.73 56.89
CA ARG A 86 7.37 33.84 56.68
C ARG A 86 7.63 32.91 55.50
N LEU A 87 7.26 31.64 55.67
CA LEU A 87 6.98 30.73 54.56
C LEU A 87 5.45 30.63 54.43
N LEU A 88 4.94 30.78 53.21
CA LEU A 88 3.53 30.64 52.88
C LEU A 88 3.37 29.38 52.00
N LEU A 89 2.30 28.62 52.23
CA LEU A 89 1.87 27.52 51.39
C LEU A 89 0.36 27.71 51.15
N ASP A 90 -0.04 27.98 49.92
CA ASP A 90 -1.46 28.15 49.59
C ASP A 90 -2.19 26.81 49.41
N ASN A 91 -3.51 26.87 49.27
CA ASN A 91 -4.39 25.70 49.23
C ASN A 91 -4.12 24.78 48.04
N ASP A 92 -3.58 25.34 46.95
CA ASP A 92 -3.20 24.60 45.74
C ASP A 92 -1.74 24.09 45.81
N SER A 93 -1.09 24.28 46.96
CA SER A 93 0.28 23.87 47.31
C SER A 93 1.40 24.75 46.74
N ASN A 94 1.10 25.96 46.26
CA ASN A 94 2.12 26.89 45.78
C ASN A 94 2.86 27.56 46.93
N LEU A 95 4.16 27.81 46.73
CA LEU A 95 5.04 28.35 47.76
C LEU A 95 5.21 29.86 47.65
N GLY A 96 4.93 30.57 48.73
CA GLY A 96 5.27 31.97 48.92
C GLY A 96 6.22 32.20 50.09
N GLY A 97 6.74 33.41 50.21
CA GLY A 97 7.57 33.78 51.35
C GLY A 97 7.72 35.29 51.51
N ASN A 98 7.93 35.70 52.75
CA ASN A 98 8.22 37.08 53.14
C ASN A 98 9.52 37.12 53.94
N LEU A 99 10.39 38.10 53.66
CA LEU A 99 11.52 38.42 54.52
C LEU A 99 11.52 39.93 54.79
N LEU A 100 11.37 40.31 56.05
CA LEU A 100 11.14 41.67 56.51
C LEU A 100 12.17 42.07 57.55
N VAL A 101 12.69 43.30 57.45
CA VAL A 101 13.42 43.97 58.52
C VAL A 101 12.60 45.18 58.99
N GLY A 102 12.41 45.29 60.31
CA GLY A 102 11.57 46.32 60.92
C GLY A 102 12.27 47.00 62.09
N TYR A 103 11.92 48.27 62.31
CA TYR A 103 12.41 49.07 63.42
C TYR A 103 11.24 49.76 64.13
N ARG A 104 11.25 49.74 65.46
CA ARG A 104 10.29 50.43 66.33
C ARG A 104 11.03 51.20 67.42
N ASN A 105 10.51 52.38 67.74
CA ASN A 105 10.87 53.19 68.90
C ASN A 105 9.59 53.49 69.71
N TYR A 106 9.69 53.46 71.04
CA TYR A 106 8.62 53.81 71.96
C TYR A 106 8.94 55.12 72.67
N ASP A 107 8.08 56.13 72.46
CA ASP A 107 8.10 57.36 73.22
C ASP A 107 7.19 57.25 74.45
N ALA A 108 7.82 57.32 75.64
CA ALA A 108 7.12 57.32 76.91
C ALA A 108 6.32 58.60 77.18
N ASN A 109 6.64 59.73 76.54
CA ASN A 109 5.93 61.00 76.74
C ASN A 109 4.54 60.99 76.10
N SER A 110 4.42 60.40 74.91
CA SER A 110 3.15 60.22 74.19
C SER A 110 2.51 58.83 74.37
N ASN A 111 3.14 57.92 75.13
CA ASN A 111 2.74 56.52 75.33
C ASN A 111 2.42 55.84 73.98
N ARG A 112 3.42 55.82 73.09
CA ARG A 112 3.22 55.45 71.69
C ARG A 112 4.45 54.85 71.05
N ILE A 113 4.24 53.82 70.25
CA ILE A 113 5.25 53.30 69.32
C ILE A 113 5.17 54.07 68.01
N VAL A 114 6.34 54.35 67.42
CA VAL A 114 6.50 54.70 66.00
C VAL A 114 7.46 53.69 65.39
N GLY A 115 7.11 53.14 64.23
CA GLY A 115 7.95 52.15 63.55
C GLY A 115 7.73 52.11 62.05
N GLY A 116 8.59 51.34 61.39
CA GLY A 116 8.50 51.07 59.96
C GLY A 116 9.32 49.87 59.55
N TYR A 117 9.06 49.36 58.36
CA TYR A 117 9.69 48.15 57.84
C TYR A 117 10.01 48.23 56.35
N PHE A 118 10.91 47.35 55.92
CA PHE A 118 11.16 47.02 54.53
C PHE A 118 11.10 45.49 54.37
N SER A 119 10.45 45.00 53.31
CA SER A 119 10.35 43.57 53.00
C SER A 119 10.67 43.25 51.55
N TYR A 120 11.17 42.03 51.35
CA TYR A 120 11.17 41.35 50.07
C TYR A 120 10.25 40.13 50.16
N ASP A 121 9.40 39.98 49.17
CA ASP A 121 8.30 39.03 49.13
C ASP A 121 8.31 38.27 47.80
N ARG A 122 7.98 36.98 47.82
CA ARG A 122 7.85 36.13 46.63
C ARG A 122 6.57 35.29 46.73
N ARG A 123 5.91 35.06 45.60
CA ARG A 123 4.77 34.14 45.47
C ARG A 123 4.87 33.38 44.15
N ASP A 124 4.64 32.08 44.22
CA ASP A 124 4.37 31.19 43.10
C ASP A 124 2.84 31.07 42.89
N THR A 125 2.39 30.82 41.66
CA THR A 125 0.96 30.75 41.26
C THR A 125 0.63 29.52 40.39
N ASP A 126 1.44 28.46 40.47
CA ASP A 126 1.45 27.27 39.59
C ASP A 126 1.93 27.60 38.16
N ASP A 127 1.28 28.55 37.49
CA ASP A 127 1.67 29.00 36.15
C ASP A 127 2.86 29.97 36.13
N ASN A 128 2.99 30.87 37.12
CA ASN A 128 4.00 31.94 37.14
C ASN A 128 4.61 32.19 38.53
N ALA A 129 5.64 33.04 38.59
CA ALA A 129 6.22 33.45 39.87
C ALA A 129 6.55 34.96 39.93
N PHE A 130 6.08 35.60 40.99
CA PHE A 130 6.16 37.05 41.20
C PHE A 130 6.99 37.41 42.42
N ASN A 131 7.62 38.58 42.37
CA ASN A 131 8.45 39.13 43.43
C ASN A 131 7.98 40.56 43.75
N GLN A 132 8.07 40.99 45.00
CA GLN A 132 7.53 42.27 45.47
C GLN A 132 8.40 42.85 46.59
N ILE A 133 8.51 44.17 46.63
CA ILE A 133 9.15 44.92 47.72
C ILE A 133 8.06 45.63 48.50
N GLY A 134 7.96 45.35 49.80
CA GLY A 134 7.07 46.03 50.72
C GLY A 134 7.81 47.11 51.52
N ILE A 135 7.13 48.22 51.78
CA ILE A 135 7.55 49.24 52.75
C ILE A 135 6.32 49.66 53.54
N GLY A 136 6.46 49.89 54.84
CA GLY A 136 5.36 50.37 55.65
C GLY A 136 5.80 51.15 56.87
N PHE A 137 4.87 51.91 57.41
CA PHE A 137 5.01 52.75 58.60
C PHE A 137 3.81 52.54 59.51
N GLU A 138 4.06 52.41 60.81
CA GLU A 138 3.03 52.20 61.81
C GLU A 138 3.25 53.11 63.02
N THR A 139 2.15 53.47 63.67
CA THR A 139 2.19 54.07 65.00
C THR A 139 1.08 53.49 65.87
N LEU A 140 1.45 52.98 67.05
CA LEU A 140 0.60 52.12 67.88
C LEU A 140 0.41 52.71 69.29
N GLY A 141 -0.77 52.53 69.87
CA GLY A 141 -1.07 52.94 71.24
C GLY A 141 -2.57 52.83 71.59
N ASN A 142 -3.13 53.88 72.18
CA ASN A 142 -4.57 54.01 72.44
C ASN A 142 -5.38 53.99 71.14
N TRP A 143 -4.83 54.60 70.09
CA TRP A 143 -5.24 54.42 68.70
C TRP A 143 -4.02 54.05 67.86
N ASP A 144 -4.28 53.30 66.80
CA ASP A 144 -3.29 52.73 65.90
C ASP A 144 -3.52 53.29 64.49
N ALA A 145 -2.44 53.63 63.79
CA ALA A 145 -2.49 53.91 62.36
C ALA A 145 -1.33 53.21 61.63
N ARG A 146 -1.62 52.70 60.43
CA ARG A 146 -0.66 52.00 59.56
C ARG A 146 -0.82 52.49 58.12
N ILE A 147 0.29 52.56 57.39
CA ILE A 147 0.32 52.75 55.95
C ILE A 147 1.36 51.81 55.36
N ASN A 148 0.96 51.03 54.36
CA ASN A 148 1.78 50.05 53.69
C ASN A 148 1.74 50.27 52.18
N ALA A 149 2.85 50.03 51.49
CA ALA A 149 2.96 50.06 50.04
C ALA A 149 3.79 48.86 49.57
N TYR A 150 3.32 48.18 48.53
CA TYR A 150 3.95 46.97 48.00
C TYR A 150 4.10 47.09 46.49
N PHE A 151 5.34 46.98 46.01
CA PHE A 151 5.77 47.23 44.64
C PHE A 151 6.30 45.95 44.01
N PRO A 152 5.58 45.31 43.08
CA PRO A 152 6.10 44.19 42.29
C PRO A 152 7.40 44.54 41.56
N THR A 153 8.29 43.56 41.40
CA THR A 153 9.59 43.71 40.74
C THR A 153 9.93 42.52 39.84
N GLY A 154 10.73 42.77 38.79
CA GLY A 154 10.99 41.80 37.72
C GLY A 154 9.91 41.86 36.65
N GLU A 155 9.53 40.72 36.09
CA GLU A 155 8.42 40.62 35.14
C GLU A 155 7.08 40.57 35.90
N ILE A 156 6.45 41.74 36.03
CA ILE A 156 5.25 41.93 36.86
C ILE A 156 3.94 41.52 36.14
N ARG A 157 4.03 41.11 34.88
CA ARG A 157 2.95 40.51 34.09
C ARG A 157 3.53 39.40 33.21
N GLN A 158 3.02 38.19 33.34
CA GLN A 158 3.49 36.98 32.65
C GLN A 158 2.29 36.23 32.02
N VAL A 159 2.54 35.22 31.17
CA VAL A 159 1.49 34.45 30.46
C VAL A 159 1.26 33.14 31.18
N ALA A 160 0.01 32.89 31.60
CA ALA A 160 -0.43 31.63 32.20
C ALA A 160 -0.90 30.61 31.15
N GLY A 161 -1.56 31.06 30.08
CA GLY A 161 -2.07 30.16 29.04
C GLY A 161 -2.21 30.81 27.67
N GLU A 162 -2.08 30.01 26.62
CA GLU A 162 -2.27 30.42 25.23
C GLU A 162 -3.05 29.36 24.46
N ASN A 163 -4.13 29.76 23.78
CA ASN A 163 -4.95 28.92 22.91
C ASN A 163 -5.24 29.66 21.60
N ILE A 164 -5.22 28.95 20.48
CA ILE A 164 -5.61 29.48 19.15
C ILE A 164 -6.92 28.80 18.78
N SER A 165 -7.86 29.54 18.19
CA SER A 165 -9.17 29.03 17.80
C SER A 165 -9.39 29.11 16.29
N ASP A 166 -10.36 28.33 15.80
CA ASP A 166 -10.77 28.25 14.38
C ASP A 166 -11.50 29.52 13.87
N GLY A 167 -11.24 30.68 14.50
CA GLY A 167 -11.76 31.99 14.12
C GLY A 167 -11.04 32.55 12.90
N PHE A 168 -11.20 31.90 11.74
CA PHE A 168 -10.58 32.30 10.49
C PHE A 168 -11.25 33.55 9.89
N ARG A 169 -10.48 34.60 9.63
CA ARG A 169 -10.93 35.72 8.76
C ARG A 169 -9.81 36.27 7.90
N PHE A 170 -10.14 36.66 6.67
CA PHE A 170 -9.26 37.50 5.88
C PHE A 170 -9.30 38.95 6.38
N GLN A 171 -8.16 39.63 6.34
CA GLN A 171 -8.05 41.07 6.55
C GLN A 171 -6.85 41.60 5.76
N ASN A 172 -7.02 42.71 5.03
CA ASN A 172 -6.04 43.20 4.06
C ASN A 172 -5.65 42.06 3.08
N HIS A 173 -4.37 41.67 3.04
CA HIS A 173 -3.87 40.53 2.25
C HIS A 173 -3.58 39.28 3.09
N PHE A 174 -4.12 39.12 4.30
CA PHE A 174 -3.69 38.04 5.19
C PHE A 174 -4.88 37.23 5.73
N LEU A 175 -4.64 35.94 5.97
CA LEU A 175 -5.50 35.11 6.81
C LEU A 175 -5.09 35.30 8.27
N LEU A 176 -6.03 35.75 9.10
CA LEU A 176 -5.84 35.95 10.53
C LEU A 176 -6.48 34.80 11.31
N LEU A 177 -5.79 34.41 12.37
CA LEU A 177 -6.21 33.43 13.37
C LEU A 177 -6.51 34.17 14.68
N ASP A 178 -7.67 33.91 15.28
CA ASP A 178 -8.01 34.43 16.60
C ASP A 178 -7.25 33.64 17.69
N ARG A 179 -6.61 34.37 18.60
CA ARG A 179 -5.84 33.81 19.72
C ARG A 179 -6.34 34.36 21.05
N VAL A 180 -6.44 33.49 22.05
CA VAL A 180 -6.79 33.83 23.43
C VAL A 180 -5.57 33.56 24.32
N ARG A 181 -5.16 34.55 25.09
CA ARG A 181 -4.07 34.44 26.07
C ARG A 181 -4.55 34.84 27.46
N GLN A 182 -4.20 34.04 28.46
CA GLN A 182 -4.42 34.33 29.87
C GLN A 182 -3.11 34.87 30.45
N PHE A 183 -3.20 36.00 31.16
CA PHE A 183 -2.07 36.66 31.80
C PHE A 183 -2.31 36.77 33.30
N GLU A 184 -1.26 36.60 34.07
CA GLU A 184 -1.23 36.97 35.49
C GLU A 184 -0.42 38.25 35.65
N SER A 185 -0.91 39.20 36.44
CA SER A 185 -0.23 40.47 36.75
C SER A 185 -0.16 40.71 38.25
N ALA A 186 1.05 40.77 38.80
CA ALA A 186 1.25 41.19 40.19
C ALA A 186 0.87 42.67 40.35
N ALA A 187 0.07 42.95 41.38
CA ALA A 187 -0.45 44.30 41.62
C ALA A 187 0.46 45.12 42.54
N THR A 188 0.62 46.39 42.19
CA THR A 188 1.05 47.42 43.13
C THR A 188 -0.13 47.74 44.04
N VAL A 189 0.07 47.60 45.35
CA VAL A 189 -0.96 47.83 46.35
C VAL A 189 -0.47 48.89 47.34
N PHE A 190 -1.36 49.80 47.73
CA PHE A 190 -1.17 50.71 48.85
C PHE A 190 -2.34 50.50 49.82
N ASP A 191 -2.09 50.28 51.10
CA ASP A 191 -3.15 50.20 52.11
C ASP A 191 -2.90 51.18 53.26
N THR A 192 -4.00 51.68 53.82
CA THR A 192 -4.03 52.55 55.00
C THR A 192 -5.04 51.98 55.98
N GLU A 193 -4.69 51.96 57.27
CA GLU A 193 -5.53 51.41 58.33
C GLU A 193 -5.50 52.34 59.55
N LEU A 194 -6.66 52.72 60.07
CA LEU A 194 -6.83 53.50 61.30
C LEU A 194 -7.78 52.74 62.23
N GLY A 195 -7.43 52.63 63.51
CA GLY A 195 -8.26 51.90 64.47
C GLY A 195 -7.77 51.97 65.91
N GLY A 196 -8.21 50.99 66.70
CA GLY A 196 -7.82 50.89 68.10
C GLY A 196 -8.63 49.83 68.85
N LYS A 197 -8.53 49.88 70.19
CA LYS A 197 -9.20 48.95 71.10
C LYS A 197 -10.68 49.30 71.26
N LEU A 198 -11.55 48.34 70.97
CA LEU A 198 -12.99 48.46 71.17
C LEU A 198 -13.38 48.04 72.60
N VAL A 199 -12.85 46.92 73.08
CA VAL A 199 -13.18 46.36 74.41
C VAL A 199 -12.09 45.40 74.90
N SER A 200 -11.84 45.37 76.22
CA SER A 200 -11.03 44.34 76.89
C SER A 200 -11.88 43.09 77.16
N VAL A 201 -11.34 41.90 76.91
CA VAL A 201 -12.06 40.63 77.03
C VAL A 201 -11.19 39.64 77.82
N GLY A 202 -11.40 39.60 79.14
CA GLY A 202 -10.47 38.90 80.05
C GLY A 202 -9.08 39.55 80.01
N GLU A 203 -8.05 38.72 79.83
CA GLU A 203 -6.65 39.16 79.59
C GLU A 203 -6.40 39.61 78.14
N GLY A 204 -7.41 39.47 77.27
CA GLY A 204 -7.36 39.79 75.85
C GLY A 204 -7.98 41.14 75.47
N SER A 205 -7.92 41.46 74.18
CA SER A 205 -8.59 42.64 73.61
C SER A 205 -9.24 42.34 72.27
N LEU A 206 -10.40 42.97 72.03
CA LEU A 206 -10.97 43.14 70.69
C LEU A 206 -10.58 44.53 70.17
N ARG A 207 -9.90 44.57 69.03
CA ARG A 207 -9.52 45.76 68.28
C ARG A 207 -10.33 45.84 66.99
N GLY A 208 -10.57 47.06 66.53
CA GLY A 208 -11.34 47.36 65.33
C GLY A 208 -10.65 48.43 64.50
N TYR A 209 -10.62 48.22 63.20
CA TYR A 209 -9.90 49.06 62.24
C TYR A 209 -10.74 49.31 60.99
N GLY A 210 -10.59 50.49 60.40
CA GLY A 210 -11.14 50.88 59.11
C GLY A 210 -10.07 51.51 58.23
N GLY A 211 -10.13 51.26 56.93
CA GLY A 211 -9.04 51.60 56.03
C GLY A 211 -9.46 51.76 54.58
N LEU A 212 -8.65 52.49 53.82
CA LEU A 212 -8.72 52.58 52.37
C LEU A 212 -7.51 51.87 51.77
N TYR A 213 -7.71 51.19 50.65
CA TYR A 213 -6.62 50.63 49.86
C TYR A 213 -6.77 50.98 48.38
N TYR A 214 -5.66 50.98 47.66
CA TYR A 214 -5.57 51.24 46.23
C TYR A 214 -4.78 50.11 45.56
N ILE A 215 -5.30 49.59 44.46
CA ILE A 215 -4.73 48.47 43.70
C ILE A 215 -4.61 48.88 42.24
N THR A 216 -3.45 48.60 41.63
CA THR A 216 -3.22 48.74 40.19
C THR A 216 -2.24 47.66 39.71
N ALA A 217 -2.49 47.05 38.54
CA ALA A 217 -1.63 46.03 37.96
C ALA A 217 -1.43 46.29 36.45
N GLN A 218 -0.31 45.85 35.88
CA GLN A 218 0.04 46.14 34.49
C GLN A 218 -0.98 45.54 33.52
N GLY A 219 -1.67 46.38 32.74
CA GLY A 219 -2.72 45.96 31.80
C GLY A 219 -4.02 45.45 32.45
N GLY A 220 -4.03 45.28 33.77
CA GLY A 220 -5.22 45.05 34.57
C GLY A 220 -5.91 46.36 34.97
N ASP A 221 -6.97 46.23 35.76
CA ASP A 221 -7.77 47.37 36.20
C ASP A 221 -7.20 48.08 37.44
N THR A 222 -7.72 49.27 37.75
CA THR A 222 -7.27 50.08 38.90
C THR A 222 -8.43 50.45 39.81
N ALA A 223 -8.31 50.18 41.11
CA ALA A 223 -9.38 50.33 42.09
C ALA A 223 -8.94 51.08 43.36
N VAL A 224 -9.88 51.79 43.97
CA VAL A 224 -9.86 52.15 45.40
C VAL A 224 -10.89 51.27 46.09
N GLY A 225 -10.50 50.65 47.19
CA GLY A 225 -11.36 49.78 48.01
C GLY A 225 -11.43 50.24 49.47
N VAL A 226 -12.44 49.73 50.17
CA VAL A 226 -12.64 49.93 51.61
C VAL A 226 -12.39 48.61 52.35
N ARG A 227 -11.65 48.64 53.45
CA ARG A 227 -11.37 47.47 54.30
C ARG A 227 -11.74 47.79 55.76
N GLY A 228 -12.63 46.99 56.34
CA GLY A 228 -12.88 46.96 57.78
C GLY A 228 -12.32 45.67 58.38
N ARG A 229 -11.69 45.74 59.55
CA ARG A 229 -11.08 44.58 60.22
C ARG A 229 -11.38 44.55 61.71
N LEU A 230 -11.78 43.38 62.20
CA LEU A 230 -11.82 43.04 63.62
C LEU A 230 -10.66 42.10 63.94
N GLU A 231 -9.99 42.37 65.06
CA GLU A 231 -8.82 41.64 65.54
C GLU A 231 -9.07 41.27 67.00
N PHE A 232 -9.23 39.98 67.26
CA PHE A 232 -9.46 39.45 68.59
C PHE A 232 -8.22 38.72 69.08
N LEU A 233 -7.66 39.20 70.19
CA LEU A 233 -6.45 38.70 70.82
C LEU A 233 -6.82 38.08 72.19
N PRO A 234 -7.48 36.90 72.24
CA PRO A 234 -7.95 36.30 73.49
C PRO A 234 -6.82 35.98 74.49
N THR A 235 -5.61 35.74 73.99
CA THR A 235 -4.38 35.53 74.79
C THR A 235 -3.20 36.22 74.08
N ASP A 236 -2.00 36.13 74.65
CA ASP A 236 -0.75 36.51 73.96
C ASP A 236 -0.25 35.51 72.92
N TYR A 237 -0.83 34.30 72.90
CA TYR A 237 -0.43 33.22 71.99
C TYR A 237 -1.35 33.08 70.79
N ILE A 238 -2.58 33.61 70.83
CA ILE A 238 -3.62 33.39 69.81
C ILE A 238 -4.11 34.71 69.25
N THR A 239 -4.10 34.81 67.93
CA THR A 239 -4.64 35.94 67.14
C THR A 239 -5.74 35.44 66.22
N LEU A 240 -6.90 36.09 66.27
CA LEU A 240 -8.03 35.86 65.36
C LEU A 240 -8.35 37.16 64.62
N ASN A 241 -8.37 37.10 63.29
CA ASN A 241 -8.75 38.24 62.44
C ASN A 241 -9.99 37.90 61.61
N LEU A 242 -10.86 38.89 61.43
CA LEU A 242 -11.95 38.89 60.48
C LEU A 242 -11.99 40.24 59.78
N ALA A 243 -11.67 40.26 58.49
CA ALA A 243 -11.76 41.44 57.64
C ALA A 243 -12.90 41.30 56.62
N LEU A 244 -13.56 42.42 56.34
CA LEU A 244 -14.45 42.61 55.20
C LEU A 244 -13.80 43.67 54.32
N GLN A 245 -13.51 43.35 53.07
CA GLN A 245 -13.03 44.32 52.09
C GLN A 245 -13.96 44.37 50.88
N SER A 246 -14.03 45.52 50.20
CA SER A 246 -14.77 45.64 48.95
C SER A 246 -14.10 46.64 48.02
N ASP A 247 -13.90 46.21 46.77
CA ASP A 247 -13.44 47.01 45.65
C ASP A 247 -14.14 46.54 44.36
N ARG A 248 -13.70 47.04 43.19
CA ARG A 248 -14.30 46.77 41.87
C ARG A 248 -13.55 45.75 41.00
N ILE A 249 -12.50 45.13 41.53
CA ILE A 249 -11.68 44.10 40.88
C ILE A 249 -11.99 42.75 41.51
N PHE A 250 -12.14 42.70 42.84
CA PHE A 250 -12.37 41.48 43.61
C PHE A 250 -13.76 41.39 44.25
N ASP A 251 -14.64 42.38 44.02
CA ASP A 251 -15.93 42.54 44.70
C ASP A 251 -15.79 42.59 46.24
N THR A 252 -16.86 42.25 46.98
CA THR A 252 -16.83 42.11 48.43
C THR A 252 -16.25 40.75 48.84
N ARG A 253 -15.16 40.77 49.62
CA ARG A 253 -14.50 39.56 50.16
C ARG A 253 -14.45 39.58 51.68
N VAL A 254 -14.72 38.42 52.29
CA VAL A 254 -14.54 38.16 53.72
C VAL A 254 -13.25 37.36 53.89
N ILE A 255 -12.32 37.88 54.68
CA ILE A 255 -11.02 37.25 54.96
C ILE A 255 -10.97 36.91 56.45
N ALA A 256 -10.93 35.62 56.79
CA ALA A 256 -10.68 35.16 58.15
C ALA A 256 -9.20 34.76 58.30
N SER A 257 -8.63 34.91 59.49
CA SER A 257 -7.29 34.36 59.78
C SER A 257 -7.13 33.94 61.23
N LEU A 258 -6.40 32.84 61.42
CA LEU A 258 -5.91 32.36 62.70
C LEU A 258 -4.37 32.52 62.74
N GLY A 259 -3.83 32.81 63.91
CA GLY A 259 -2.41 32.71 64.23
C GLY A 259 -2.23 32.15 65.64
N ILE A 260 -1.23 31.29 65.80
CA ILE A 260 -0.80 30.73 67.08
C ILE A 260 0.73 30.89 67.15
N THR A 261 1.22 31.59 68.17
CA THR A 261 2.63 32.04 68.25
C THR A 261 3.22 31.77 69.63
N PHE A 262 4.44 31.21 69.68
CA PHE A 262 5.13 30.83 70.91
C PHE A 262 6.61 31.27 70.93
N PRO A 263 7.10 31.90 72.02
CA PRO A 263 6.30 32.58 73.05
C PRO A 263 5.42 33.69 72.46
N GLY A 264 4.50 34.21 73.27
CA GLY A 264 3.61 35.30 72.87
C GLY A 264 4.35 36.62 72.59
N SER A 265 3.66 37.58 71.97
CA SER A 265 4.27 38.86 71.55
C SER A 265 4.50 39.87 72.68
N SER A 266 3.88 39.64 73.85
CA SER A 266 3.87 40.55 75.00
C SER A 266 3.93 39.74 76.32
N PRO A 267 4.22 40.42 77.46
CA PRO A 267 3.99 39.88 78.79
C PRO A 267 2.69 40.44 79.41
N ARG A 268 1.52 40.11 78.83
CA ARG A 268 0.23 40.53 79.42
C ARG A 268 0.07 40.02 80.86
N GLY A 269 -0.68 40.79 81.63
CA GLY A 269 -0.92 40.56 83.07
C GLY A 269 -0.17 41.55 83.97
N ASN A 270 0.95 42.13 83.52
CA ASN A 270 1.62 43.19 84.27
C ASN A 270 0.99 44.57 83.99
N SER A 271 0.28 45.13 84.98
CA SER A 271 -0.34 46.45 84.90
C SER A 271 0.63 47.64 84.96
N GLU A 272 1.92 47.41 85.28
CA GLU A 272 2.93 48.47 85.32
C GLU A 272 3.49 48.82 83.93
N ILE A 273 3.36 47.94 82.93
CA ILE A 273 3.83 48.17 81.57
C ILE A 273 2.74 48.89 80.75
N PRO A 274 3.02 50.06 80.15
CA PRO A 274 2.04 50.79 79.34
C PRO A 274 1.46 49.97 78.18
N GLU A 275 0.17 50.11 77.88
CA GLU A 275 -0.51 49.31 76.83
C GLU A 275 0.11 49.49 75.43
N ALA A 276 0.70 50.65 75.12
CA ALA A 276 1.44 50.81 73.88
C ALA A 276 2.77 50.02 73.91
N LEU A 277 3.57 50.16 74.97
CA LEU A 277 4.88 49.50 75.08
C LEU A 277 4.79 47.96 75.06
N ASN A 278 3.77 47.37 75.69
CA ASN A 278 3.50 45.92 75.62
C ASN A 278 3.44 45.39 74.17
N ARG A 279 3.11 46.24 73.20
CA ARG A 279 2.91 45.89 71.80
C ARG A 279 4.14 46.11 70.93
N ILE A 280 5.28 46.52 71.51
CA ILE A 280 6.53 46.72 70.75
C ILE A 280 7.01 45.42 70.09
N GLY A 281 6.62 44.27 70.66
CA GLY A 281 6.88 42.94 70.11
C GLY A 281 5.87 42.44 69.06
N GLU A 282 4.73 43.09 68.77
CA GLU A 282 3.71 42.56 67.83
C GLU A 282 4.29 42.22 66.44
N SER A 283 3.71 41.26 65.72
CA SER A 283 4.08 41.04 64.31
C SER A 283 3.60 42.20 63.42
N VAL A 284 4.23 42.41 62.26
CA VAL A 284 3.84 43.52 61.38
C VAL A 284 2.50 43.20 60.70
N ASN A 285 1.49 44.05 60.94
CA ASN A 285 0.20 43.93 60.25
C ASN A 285 0.27 44.57 58.86
N ARG A 286 0.38 43.70 57.86
CA ARG A 286 0.49 43.99 56.43
C ARG A 286 -0.20 42.88 55.64
N GLN A 287 -0.40 43.06 54.34
CA GLN A 287 -0.75 41.96 53.45
C GLN A 287 0.47 41.06 53.20
N TRP A 288 0.33 39.76 53.44
CA TRP A 288 1.44 38.79 53.34
C TRP A 288 1.59 38.17 51.94
N ALA A 289 0.48 37.81 51.28
CA ALA A 289 0.52 37.34 49.90
C ALA A 289 0.56 38.50 48.89
N ILE A 290 1.33 38.33 47.81
CA ILE A 290 1.32 39.21 46.65
C ILE A 290 -0.06 39.07 45.99
N THR A 291 -0.80 40.19 45.88
CA THR A 291 -2.02 40.26 45.05
C THR A 291 -1.63 40.09 43.60
N VAL A 292 -2.24 39.11 42.94
CA VAL A 292 -2.17 38.88 41.50
C VAL A 292 -3.56 39.13 40.90
N ILE A 293 -3.60 39.64 39.68
CA ILE A 293 -4.81 39.85 38.89
C ILE A 293 -4.66 39.05 37.59
N GLU A 294 -5.54 38.08 37.39
CA GLU A 294 -5.70 37.37 36.12
C GLU A 294 -6.40 38.27 35.09
N LYS A 295 -6.04 38.10 33.81
CA LYS A 295 -6.73 38.74 32.69
C LYS A 295 -6.61 37.89 31.42
N THR A 296 -7.77 37.55 30.84
CA THR A 296 -7.84 37.05 29.47
C THR A 296 -7.79 38.21 28.48
N GLU A 297 -6.90 38.14 27.50
CA GLU A 297 -6.85 39.04 26.34
C GLU A 297 -6.96 38.20 25.06
N GLN A 298 -7.83 38.63 24.13
CA GLN A 298 -7.92 38.07 22.79
C GLN A 298 -7.14 38.98 21.83
N ASP A 299 -6.21 38.41 21.07
CA ASP A 299 -5.50 39.08 19.98
C ASP A 299 -5.55 38.25 18.69
N GLN A 300 -4.91 38.74 17.64
CA GLN A 300 -4.89 38.06 16.35
C GLN A 300 -3.46 37.87 15.86
N ILE A 301 -3.21 36.76 15.18
CA ILE A 301 -1.93 36.43 14.56
C ILE A 301 -2.13 36.05 13.10
N LEU A 302 -1.12 36.29 12.26
CA LEU A 302 -1.17 35.94 10.85
C LEU A 302 -0.88 34.45 10.66
N ALA A 303 -1.64 33.75 9.83
CA ALA A 303 -1.36 32.37 9.47
C ALA A 303 -0.01 32.29 8.72
N LEU A 304 0.95 31.54 9.27
CA LEU A 304 2.30 31.44 8.71
C LEU A 304 2.46 30.19 7.84
N ASN A 305 3.13 30.33 6.70
CA ASN A 305 3.53 29.24 5.82
C ASN A 305 4.56 28.32 6.53
N PRO A 306 4.30 27.00 6.61
CA PRO A 306 5.22 26.03 7.21
C PRO A 306 6.63 26.02 6.60
N ALA A 307 6.79 26.32 5.30
CA ALA A 307 8.09 26.27 4.62
C ALA A 307 8.94 27.51 4.91
N THR A 308 8.39 28.71 4.76
CA THR A 308 9.12 29.99 4.86
C THR A 308 9.10 30.62 6.26
N LYS A 309 8.14 30.19 7.10
CA LYS A 309 7.75 30.84 8.37
C LYS A 309 7.28 32.29 8.23
N GLN A 310 6.95 32.75 7.01
CA GLN A 310 6.36 34.06 6.74
C GLN A 310 4.82 33.97 6.62
N PRO A 311 4.07 35.07 6.77
CA PRO A 311 2.63 35.09 6.56
C PRO A 311 2.22 34.68 5.14
N TRP A 312 1.16 33.87 5.02
CA TRP A 312 0.47 33.66 3.74
C TRP A 312 -0.15 34.97 3.26
N ARG A 313 0.15 35.38 2.02
CA ARG A 313 -0.30 36.64 1.43
C ARG A 313 -1.29 36.39 0.28
N PHE A 314 -2.48 36.96 0.39
CA PHE A 314 -3.58 36.77 -0.55
C PHE A 314 -3.80 37.99 -1.43
N GLN A 315 -3.79 37.80 -2.74
CA GLN A 315 -4.34 38.75 -3.72
C GLN A 315 -5.77 38.33 -3.99
N HIS A 316 -6.73 39.05 -3.41
CA HIS A 316 -8.15 38.73 -3.55
C HIS A 316 -8.69 39.28 -4.87
N ILE A 317 -9.32 38.41 -5.66
CA ILE A 317 -10.05 38.76 -6.88
C ILE A 317 -11.53 38.48 -6.65
N LEU A 318 -12.38 39.42 -7.06
CA LEU A 318 -13.82 39.25 -7.24
C LEU A 318 -14.15 39.70 -8.66
N LEU A 319 -14.42 38.76 -9.56
CA LEU A 319 -14.61 39.07 -10.98
C LEU A 319 -15.91 39.85 -11.19
N ASP A 320 -15.81 41.08 -11.69
CA ASP A 320 -16.95 41.91 -12.10
C ASP A 320 -16.78 42.44 -13.53
N ASP A 321 -17.87 42.92 -14.12
CA ASP A 321 -17.92 43.52 -15.46
C ASP A 321 -17.45 45.00 -15.47
N ASN A 322 -17.14 45.56 -14.30
CA ASN A 322 -16.74 46.95 -14.13
C ASN A 322 -15.22 47.10 -14.28
N THR A 323 -14.74 47.13 -15.52
CA THR A 323 -13.32 47.32 -15.88
C THR A 323 -12.67 48.60 -15.34
N ASN A 324 -13.42 49.51 -14.72
CA ASN A 324 -12.91 50.71 -14.04
C ASN A 324 -12.64 50.49 -12.53
N ALA A 325 -12.96 49.33 -11.97
CA ALA A 325 -12.79 49.03 -10.55
C ALA A 325 -11.32 48.73 -10.18
N THR A 326 -10.54 49.80 -9.92
CA THR A 326 -9.16 49.69 -9.43
C THR A 326 -9.11 49.36 -7.94
N GLY A 327 -9.50 48.14 -7.57
CA GLY A 327 -9.21 47.57 -6.25
C GLY A 327 -7.71 47.45 -5.99
N ASN A 328 -7.32 47.05 -4.79
CA ASN A 328 -5.92 46.92 -4.38
C ASN A 328 -5.50 45.49 -3.99
N GLY A 329 -6.36 44.49 -4.23
CA GLY A 329 -6.11 43.08 -3.94
C GLY A 329 -6.27 42.68 -2.48
N THR A 330 -6.73 43.59 -1.62
CA THR A 330 -7.15 43.24 -0.26
C THR A 330 -8.53 42.58 -0.24
N PHE A 331 -8.87 41.87 0.83
CA PHE A 331 -10.20 41.29 1.01
C PHE A 331 -11.31 42.35 1.01
N GLU A 332 -11.01 43.53 1.56
CA GLU A 332 -11.90 44.68 1.65
C GLU A 332 -11.99 45.49 0.35
N SER A 333 -11.04 45.32 -0.58
CA SER A 333 -11.02 45.98 -1.89
C SER A 333 -10.32 45.09 -2.93
N PRO A 334 -10.97 43.99 -3.35
CA PRO A 334 -10.39 43.00 -4.25
C PRO A 334 -10.17 43.56 -5.66
N PHE A 335 -9.26 42.95 -6.41
CA PHE A 335 -9.14 43.19 -7.85
C PHE A 335 -10.31 42.57 -8.62
N ASN A 336 -10.64 43.14 -9.78
CA ASN A 336 -11.64 42.60 -10.71
C ASN A 336 -11.05 41.68 -11.80
N LEU A 337 -9.72 41.66 -11.95
CA LEU A 337 -9.00 40.86 -12.97
C LEU A 337 -7.90 40.00 -12.32
N VAL A 338 -7.74 38.77 -12.80
CA VAL A 338 -6.69 37.84 -12.34
C VAL A 338 -5.28 38.39 -12.60
N GLN A 339 -5.05 39.02 -13.76
CA GLN A 339 -3.75 39.62 -14.09
C GLN A 339 -3.33 40.69 -13.08
N ASN A 340 -4.25 41.56 -12.63
CA ASN A 340 -3.94 42.59 -11.63
C ASN A 340 -3.45 41.97 -10.29
N GLY A 341 -3.93 40.78 -9.94
CA GLY A 341 -3.43 40.02 -8.79
C GLY A 341 -2.06 39.42 -9.03
N LEU A 342 -1.86 38.76 -10.19
CA LEU A 342 -0.58 38.17 -10.59
C LEU A 342 0.54 39.22 -10.62
N ASP A 343 0.27 40.40 -11.16
CA ASP A 343 1.18 41.56 -11.23
C ASP A 343 1.61 42.08 -9.84
N GLN A 344 0.92 41.70 -8.76
CA GLN A 344 1.25 42.07 -7.36
C GLN A 344 1.81 40.91 -6.54
N THR A 345 2.10 39.76 -7.14
CA THR A 345 2.80 38.64 -6.49
C THR A 345 4.30 38.89 -6.39
N ARG A 346 5.00 38.22 -5.45
CA ARG A 346 6.43 38.42 -5.19
C ARG A 346 7.29 37.18 -5.44
N SER A 347 6.68 36.07 -5.86
CA SER A 347 7.35 34.79 -6.14
C SER A 347 8.25 34.29 -5.00
N ASP A 348 7.84 34.49 -3.74
CA ASP A 348 8.59 34.13 -2.52
C ASP A 348 8.06 32.87 -1.81
N GLY A 349 7.15 32.13 -2.45
CA GLY A 349 6.47 30.96 -1.89
C GLY A 349 5.30 31.27 -0.96
N ASN A 350 4.93 32.54 -0.76
CA ASN A 350 3.86 32.95 0.16
C ASN A 350 2.65 33.62 -0.52
N ASP A 351 2.72 33.96 -1.81
CA ASP A 351 1.63 34.64 -2.51
C ASP A 351 0.61 33.67 -3.13
N ILE A 352 -0.67 33.90 -2.81
CA ILE A 352 -1.84 33.16 -3.30
C ILE A 352 -2.77 34.15 -4.00
N VAL A 353 -3.09 33.92 -5.26
CA VAL A 353 -4.12 34.64 -6.02
C VAL A 353 -5.45 33.91 -5.82
N TYR A 354 -6.39 34.53 -5.10
CA TYR A 354 -7.62 33.86 -4.63
C TYR A 354 -8.87 34.45 -5.30
N VAL A 355 -9.53 33.66 -6.15
CA VAL A 355 -10.49 34.13 -7.16
C VAL A 355 -11.94 33.71 -6.85
N GLN A 356 -12.81 34.70 -6.64
CA GLN A 356 -14.26 34.51 -6.56
C GLN A 356 -14.93 34.69 -7.92
N LYS A 357 -15.87 33.80 -8.29
CA LYS A 357 -16.56 33.81 -9.59
C LYS A 357 -17.29 35.14 -9.87
N GLY A 358 -17.91 35.77 -8.87
CA GLY A 358 -18.57 37.08 -9.05
C GLY A 358 -19.62 37.08 -10.17
N THR A 359 -19.55 38.03 -11.11
CA THR A 359 -20.36 38.01 -12.35
C THR A 359 -19.67 37.29 -13.51
N ASN A 360 -18.37 37.01 -13.41
CA ASN A 360 -17.59 36.19 -14.35
C ASN A 360 -17.72 36.62 -15.83
N PRO A 361 -17.23 37.81 -16.23
CA PRO A 361 -17.25 38.28 -17.62
C PRO A 361 -16.33 37.49 -18.58
N GLY A 362 -15.64 36.45 -18.07
CA GLY A 362 -14.59 35.70 -18.75
C GLY A 362 -13.19 36.19 -18.35
N ILE A 363 -12.37 35.29 -17.84
CA ILE A 363 -10.96 35.55 -17.51
C ILE A 363 -10.12 35.40 -18.80
N PRO A 364 -9.38 36.41 -19.27
CA PRO A 364 -8.44 36.24 -20.37
C PRO A 364 -7.27 35.31 -20.00
N PRO A 365 -6.62 34.64 -20.96
CA PRO A 365 -5.46 33.79 -20.69
C PRO A 365 -4.34 34.49 -19.91
N PHE A 366 -3.68 33.75 -19.00
CA PHE A 366 -2.67 34.29 -18.09
C PHE A 366 -1.50 33.33 -17.83
N VAL A 367 -0.41 33.88 -17.27
CA VAL A 367 0.79 33.13 -16.86
C VAL A 367 0.92 33.18 -15.34
N ILE A 368 1.16 32.04 -14.69
CA ILE A 368 1.42 31.98 -13.24
C ILE A 368 2.93 32.15 -13.00
N PRO A 369 3.39 33.19 -12.28
CA PRO A 369 4.79 33.32 -11.89
C PRO A 369 5.26 32.18 -10.96
N ASP A 370 6.56 31.91 -10.96
CA ASP A 370 7.17 30.93 -10.06
C ASP A 370 6.75 31.12 -8.59
N GLN A 371 6.54 30.03 -7.87
CA GLN A 371 6.21 30.01 -6.43
C GLN A 371 4.92 30.76 -6.05
N VAL A 372 3.95 30.82 -6.97
CA VAL A 372 2.60 31.39 -6.77
C VAL A 372 1.54 30.29 -6.90
N GLN A 373 0.50 30.37 -6.07
CA GLN A 373 -0.71 29.56 -6.21
C GLN A 373 -1.87 30.41 -6.74
N VAL A 374 -2.64 29.87 -7.69
CA VAL A 374 -3.87 30.50 -8.22
C VAL A 374 -5.03 29.56 -7.89
N LEU A 375 -5.86 29.96 -6.93
CA LEU A 375 -6.91 29.13 -6.34
C LEU A 375 -8.26 29.85 -6.50
N SER A 376 -9.29 29.14 -6.96
CA SER A 376 -10.66 29.65 -6.97
C SER A 376 -11.44 29.26 -5.71
N THR A 377 -12.55 29.94 -5.44
CA THR A 377 -13.49 29.57 -4.37
C THR A 377 -14.37 28.35 -4.68
N GLY A 378 -14.39 27.87 -5.92
CA GLY A 378 -15.27 26.79 -6.39
C GLY A 378 -15.10 25.50 -5.57
N PRO A 379 -13.98 24.78 -5.69
CA PRO A 379 -13.69 23.61 -4.85
C PRO A 379 -13.35 24.03 -3.41
N ARG A 380 -13.32 23.05 -2.51
CA ARG A 380 -12.85 23.23 -1.13
C ARG A 380 -11.33 23.44 -1.14
N GLN A 381 -10.87 24.60 -0.67
CA GLN A 381 -9.44 24.96 -0.67
C GLN A 381 -8.88 24.87 0.74
N GLU A 382 -7.72 24.24 0.89
CA GLU A 382 -7.00 24.13 2.16
C GLU A 382 -5.55 24.59 1.99
N ILE A 383 -4.98 25.15 3.06
CA ILE A 383 -3.56 25.51 3.18
C ILE A 383 -3.00 24.97 4.49
N ASP A 384 -1.73 24.60 4.50
CA ASP A 384 -1.03 24.21 5.73
C ASP A 384 -0.47 25.47 6.44
N THR A 385 -0.51 25.48 7.77
CA THR A 385 -0.12 26.60 8.64
C THR A 385 0.80 26.15 9.77
N VAL A 386 1.70 27.01 10.24
CA VAL A 386 2.57 26.71 11.40
C VAL A 386 1.76 26.52 12.69
N GLN A 387 0.63 27.21 12.81
CA GLN A 387 -0.15 27.28 14.06
C GLN A 387 -1.12 26.11 14.27
N LEU A 388 -1.84 25.70 13.23
CA LEU A 388 -2.96 24.75 13.35
C LEU A 388 -2.79 23.52 12.43
N GLY A 389 -1.70 23.43 11.67
CA GLY A 389 -1.62 22.49 10.55
C GLY A 389 -2.56 22.94 9.44
N ARG A 390 -3.34 22.02 8.87
CA ARG A 390 -4.20 22.30 7.71
C ARG A 390 -5.46 23.10 8.08
N VAL A 391 -5.72 24.15 7.31
CA VAL A 391 -6.83 25.10 7.49
C VAL A 391 -7.57 25.27 6.17
N GLN A 392 -8.90 25.17 6.20
CA GLN A 392 -9.74 25.50 5.05
C GLN A 392 -9.83 27.02 4.85
N LEU A 393 -9.63 27.50 3.62
CA LEU A 393 -9.76 28.91 3.29
C LEU A 393 -11.24 29.36 3.37
N PRO A 394 -11.55 30.50 4.04
CA PRO A 394 -12.87 31.09 4.00
C PRO A 394 -13.39 31.30 2.57
N LEU A 395 -14.70 31.18 2.38
CA LEU A 395 -15.40 31.25 1.08
C LEU A 395 -15.12 30.10 0.08
N SER A 396 -14.22 29.15 0.38
CA SER A 396 -14.01 27.98 -0.49
C SER A 396 -15.09 26.92 -0.35
N GLY A 397 -15.28 26.10 -1.39
CA GLY A 397 -16.38 25.14 -1.49
C GLY A 397 -17.69 25.78 -1.97
N SER A 398 -17.61 26.77 -2.87
CA SER A 398 -18.78 27.45 -3.43
C SER A 398 -19.38 26.78 -4.66
N GLU A 399 -18.80 25.66 -5.14
CA GLU A 399 -19.15 24.87 -6.35
C GLU A 399 -19.11 25.66 -7.69
N MET A 400 -18.87 26.97 -7.63
CA MET A 400 -18.86 27.89 -8.76
C MET A 400 -17.44 28.15 -9.29
N LEU A 401 -16.99 27.33 -10.24
CA LEU A 401 -15.71 27.51 -10.96
C LEU A 401 -15.71 28.80 -11.80
N PRO A 402 -14.74 29.73 -11.67
CA PRO A 402 -14.60 30.86 -12.61
C PRO A 402 -14.14 30.40 -13.99
N THR A 403 -14.59 31.10 -15.05
CA THR A 403 -14.42 30.65 -16.44
C THR A 403 -13.32 31.42 -17.17
N ILE A 404 -12.34 30.70 -17.70
CA ILE A 404 -11.28 31.22 -18.57
C ILE A 404 -11.75 31.13 -20.03
N ILE A 405 -11.73 32.27 -20.71
CA ILE A 405 -12.18 32.42 -22.10
C ILE A 405 -11.02 32.24 -23.09
N PRO A 406 -11.27 31.81 -24.34
CA PRO A 406 -10.21 31.52 -25.29
C PRO A 406 -9.45 32.77 -25.76
N GLY A 407 -8.17 32.57 -26.05
CA GLY A 407 -7.28 33.56 -26.67
C GLY A 407 -6.30 32.92 -27.66
N ALA A 408 -5.24 33.64 -28.02
CA ALA A 408 -4.25 33.22 -29.02
C ALA A 408 -3.06 32.40 -28.44
N THR A 409 -3.15 32.00 -27.18
CA THR A 409 -2.14 31.25 -26.41
C THR A 409 -2.82 30.13 -25.63
N ALA A 410 -2.05 29.34 -24.89
CA ALA A 410 -2.63 28.45 -23.88
C ALA A 410 -3.46 29.27 -22.88
N SER A 411 -4.55 28.70 -22.36
CA SER A 411 -5.46 29.42 -21.44
C SER A 411 -4.82 29.69 -20.07
N VAL A 412 -3.97 28.79 -19.58
CA VAL A 412 -3.04 29.05 -18.46
C VAL A 412 -1.65 28.53 -18.79
N THR A 413 -0.61 29.34 -18.55
CA THR A 413 0.79 28.88 -18.57
C THR A 413 1.35 28.81 -17.15
N MET A 414 1.94 27.68 -16.78
CA MET A 414 2.47 27.36 -15.44
C MET A 414 3.95 27.75 -15.29
N GLY A 415 4.31 28.29 -14.12
CA GLY A 415 5.70 28.50 -13.67
C GLY A 415 6.20 27.41 -12.70
N ASN A 416 7.43 27.54 -12.21
CA ASN A 416 8.03 26.59 -11.26
C ASN A 416 7.36 26.66 -9.88
N ARG A 417 7.12 25.51 -9.21
CA ARG A 417 6.52 25.44 -7.86
C ARG A 417 5.16 26.13 -7.78
N THR A 418 4.34 25.98 -8.81
CA THR A 418 3.02 26.64 -8.92
C THR A 418 1.85 25.70 -8.65
N THR A 419 0.67 26.27 -8.39
CA THR A 419 -0.59 25.53 -8.25
C THR A 419 -1.70 26.25 -8.99
N LEU A 420 -2.50 25.51 -9.77
CA LEU A 420 -3.77 25.98 -10.33
C LEU A 420 -4.91 25.11 -9.78
N SER A 421 -5.97 25.75 -9.26
CA SER A 421 -7.15 25.01 -8.82
C SER A 421 -8.47 25.73 -8.97
N GLY A 422 -9.48 25.01 -9.46
CA GLY A 422 -10.89 25.41 -9.39
C GLY A 422 -11.41 26.22 -10.59
N PHE A 423 -10.83 26.07 -11.78
CA PHE A 423 -11.22 26.85 -12.96
C PHE A 423 -11.91 26.01 -14.04
N GLU A 424 -12.87 26.65 -14.71
CA GLU A 424 -13.53 26.17 -15.93
C GLU A 424 -12.76 26.77 -17.13
N ILE A 425 -12.32 25.97 -18.08
CA ILE A 425 -11.54 26.38 -19.26
C ILE A 425 -12.28 25.91 -20.50
N ILE A 426 -12.87 26.85 -21.25
CA ILE A 426 -13.72 26.51 -22.41
C ILE A 426 -13.11 26.94 -23.73
N ASN A 427 -13.19 26.06 -24.74
CA ASN A 427 -12.84 26.34 -26.14
C ASN A 427 -11.37 26.79 -26.34
N ALA A 428 -10.44 26.34 -25.49
CA ALA A 428 -9.07 26.86 -25.41
C ALA A 428 -8.38 26.93 -26.78
N GLY A 429 -7.84 28.10 -27.12
CA GLY A 429 -7.34 28.41 -28.46
C GLY A 429 -6.07 27.66 -28.88
N THR A 430 -5.33 27.12 -27.90
CA THR A 430 -4.34 26.05 -28.07
C THR A 430 -4.51 25.01 -26.95
N ASN A 431 -3.61 25.00 -25.96
CA ASN A 431 -3.67 24.13 -24.79
C ASN A 431 -4.58 24.74 -23.71
N GLY A 432 -5.31 23.92 -22.97
CA GLY A 432 -6.04 24.38 -21.78
C GLY A 432 -5.07 24.88 -20.70
N ILE A 433 -4.15 24.01 -20.29
CA ILE A 433 -3.05 24.33 -19.37
C ILE A 433 -1.73 23.88 -20.02
N GLU A 434 -0.71 24.74 -19.96
CA GLU A 434 0.62 24.50 -20.52
C GLU A 434 1.71 24.71 -19.46
N GLY A 435 2.68 23.82 -19.39
CA GLY A 435 3.90 23.99 -18.61
C GLY A 435 5.12 23.54 -19.43
N LYS A 436 6.20 24.31 -19.42
CA LYS A 436 7.38 24.01 -20.24
C LYS A 436 8.69 24.43 -19.56
N ASP A 437 9.66 23.50 -19.55
CA ASP A 437 10.99 23.69 -18.97
C ASP A 437 10.94 24.14 -17.49
N ILE A 438 10.00 23.57 -16.72
CA ILE A 438 9.66 23.92 -15.32
C ILE A 438 9.90 22.75 -14.34
N ASP A 439 9.91 23.06 -13.04
CA ASP A 439 9.85 22.09 -11.95
C ASP A 439 8.62 22.27 -11.04
N THR A 440 8.15 21.15 -10.48
CA THR A 440 7.16 21.01 -9.40
C THR A 440 5.83 21.75 -9.62
N VAL A 441 4.75 21.06 -10.00
CA VAL A 441 3.43 21.71 -10.20
C VAL A 441 2.26 20.88 -9.68
N THR A 442 1.19 21.58 -9.29
CA THR A 442 -0.10 20.97 -8.94
C THR A 442 -1.22 21.56 -9.78
N ILE A 443 -1.97 20.72 -10.48
CA ILE A 443 -3.13 21.09 -11.30
C ILE A 443 -4.32 20.27 -10.78
N ARG A 444 -5.30 20.93 -10.14
CA ARG A 444 -6.42 20.18 -9.52
C ARG A 444 -7.78 20.85 -9.55
N ASP A 445 -8.82 20.03 -9.57
CA ASP A 445 -10.22 20.49 -9.48
C ASP A 445 -10.62 21.45 -10.63
N ASN A 446 -10.03 21.29 -11.83
CA ASN A 446 -10.34 22.11 -13.01
C ASN A 446 -11.19 21.34 -14.04
N GLU A 447 -12.06 22.05 -14.74
CA GLU A 447 -12.89 21.52 -15.83
C GLU A 447 -12.38 22.12 -17.15
N ILE A 448 -11.96 21.28 -18.09
CA ILE A 448 -11.30 21.69 -19.34
C ILE A 448 -12.06 21.10 -20.52
N THR A 449 -12.74 21.96 -21.28
CA THR A 449 -13.69 21.53 -22.31
C THR A 449 -13.37 22.11 -23.68
N ASN A 450 -13.28 21.25 -24.70
CA ASN A 450 -13.10 21.62 -26.10
C ASN A 450 -11.79 22.38 -26.41
N SER A 451 -10.63 21.88 -25.97
CA SER A 451 -9.33 22.49 -26.33
C SER A 451 -8.92 22.17 -27.77
N THR A 452 -8.39 23.13 -28.53
CA THR A 452 -7.92 22.89 -29.91
C THR A 452 -6.58 22.14 -29.98
N GLN A 453 -5.88 22.04 -28.85
CA GLN A 453 -4.75 21.15 -28.63
C GLN A 453 -5.00 20.30 -27.37
N HIS A 454 -4.02 20.18 -26.47
CA HIS A 454 -4.16 19.36 -25.27
C HIS A 454 -5.08 20.03 -24.23
N GLY A 455 -5.71 19.23 -23.37
CA GLY A 455 -6.31 19.76 -22.14
C GLY A 455 -5.22 20.23 -21.17
N ILE A 456 -4.22 19.37 -20.94
CA ILE A 456 -2.99 19.69 -20.19
C ILE A 456 -1.78 19.24 -21.00
N SER A 457 -0.79 20.11 -21.20
CA SER A 457 0.50 19.76 -21.83
C SER A 457 1.68 20.18 -20.96
N LEU A 458 2.53 19.23 -20.58
CA LEU A 458 3.73 19.43 -19.77
C LEU A 458 4.97 18.97 -20.54
N LEU A 459 5.92 19.87 -20.77
CA LEU A 459 7.12 19.62 -21.57
C LEU A 459 8.39 19.87 -20.75
N ASN A 460 9.35 18.94 -20.80
CA ASN A 460 10.58 18.94 -19.98
C ASN A 460 10.33 19.29 -18.50
N THR A 461 9.22 18.81 -17.95
CA THR A 461 8.80 19.13 -16.57
C THR A 461 9.45 18.17 -15.60
N THR A 462 9.99 18.69 -14.49
CA THR A 462 10.78 17.92 -13.51
C THR A 462 10.25 18.05 -12.08
N GLY A 463 10.75 17.20 -11.17
CA GLY A 463 10.26 17.17 -9.78
C GLY A 463 8.86 16.55 -9.67
N GLU A 464 8.10 16.97 -8.64
CA GLU A 464 6.78 16.39 -8.33
C GLU A 464 5.66 17.08 -9.12
N VAL A 465 4.94 16.32 -9.92
CA VAL A 465 3.82 16.78 -10.77
C VAL A 465 2.55 16.08 -10.32
N THR A 466 1.62 16.81 -9.72
CA THR A 466 0.32 16.28 -9.29
C THR A 466 -0.81 16.84 -10.15
N ILE A 467 -1.57 15.95 -10.78
CA ILE A 467 -2.74 16.27 -11.61
C ILE A 467 -3.92 15.45 -11.05
N THR A 468 -4.88 16.10 -10.39
CA THR A 468 -5.94 15.37 -9.66
C THR A 468 -7.30 16.07 -9.64
N ASN A 469 -8.41 15.31 -9.63
CA ASN A 469 -9.78 15.84 -9.66
C ASN A 469 -10.11 16.72 -10.89
N ASN A 470 -9.36 16.62 -12.00
CA ASN A 470 -9.66 17.40 -13.20
C ASN A 470 -10.61 16.64 -14.13
N ILE A 471 -11.47 17.36 -14.82
CA ILE A 471 -12.28 16.86 -15.93
C ILE A 471 -11.68 17.42 -17.22
N ILE A 472 -11.40 16.56 -18.20
CA ILE A 472 -10.94 16.93 -19.53
C ILE A 472 -11.91 16.29 -20.55
N ASP A 473 -12.84 17.10 -21.07
CA ASP A 473 -13.79 16.68 -22.09
C ASP A 473 -13.47 17.32 -23.45
N LYS A 474 -13.20 16.48 -24.45
CA LYS A 474 -12.92 16.85 -25.84
C LYS A 474 -11.66 17.71 -26.06
N THR A 475 -10.73 17.15 -26.82
CA THR A 475 -9.60 17.85 -27.45
C THR A 475 -9.63 17.67 -28.96
N GLU A 476 -8.94 18.51 -29.73
CA GLU A 476 -8.84 18.37 -31.19
C GLU A 476 -7.43 17.91 -31.61
N GLY A 477 -7.30 16.67 -32.10
CA GLY A 477 -6.07 16.08 -32.63
C GLY A 477 -4.97 15.70 -31.62
N PHE A 478 -5.00 16.21 -30.38
CA PHE A 478 -3.96 16.03 -29.38
C PHE A 478 -4.48 15.31 -28.11
N PRO A 479 -3.61 14.58 -27.36
CA PRO A 479 -4.00 13.91 -26.12
C PRO A 479 -4.63 14.83 -25.06
N GLY A 480 -5.56 14.30 -24.28
CA GLY A 480 -6.21 15.03 -23.17
C GLY A 480 -5.20 15.57 -22.16
N LEU A 481 -4.33 14.69 -21.68
CA LEU A 481 -3.20 15.00 -20.81
C LEU A 481 -1.92 14.50 -21.48
N PHE A 482 -0.92 15.36 -21.65
CA PHE A 482 0.37 15.00 -22.23
C PHE A 482 1.56 15.40 -21.35
N LEU A 483 2.51 14.48 -21.19
CA LEU A 483 3.85 14.72 -20.65
C LEU A 483 4.90 14.36 -21.72
N GLY A 484 5.82 15.27 -22.03
CA GLY A 484 6.91 15.05 -22.98
C GLY A 484 8.26 15.55 -22.47
N ASN A 485 9.16 14.64 -22.08
CA ASN A 485 10.51 14.98 -21.56
C ASN A 485 11.61 14.28 -22.38
N SER A 486 12.70 14.99 -22.72
CA SER A 486 13.96 14.36 -23.19
C SER A 486 15.08 14.37 -22.14
N VAL A 487 14.93 15.17 -21.09
CA VAL A 487 15.91 15.34 -20.01
C VAL A 487 15.21 15.44 -18.64
N GLY A 488 16.00 15.26 -17.58
CA GLY A 488 15.55 15.44 -16.20
C GLY A 488 14.82 14.21 -15.62
N ALA A 489 14.29 14.39 -14.42
CA ALA A 489 13.53 13.37 -13.69
C ALA A 489 12.20 13.95 -13.20
N VAL A 490 11.12 13.18 -13.34
CA VAL A 490 9.75 13.57 -12.93
C VAL A 490 9.10 12.49 -12.08
N ASP A 491 8.37 12.90 -11.04
CA ASP A 491 7.46 12.08 -10.24
C ASP A 491 6.03 12.56 -10.53
N LEU A 492 5.39 11.90 -11.50
CA LEU A 492 4.07 12.24 -12.03
C LEU A 492 2.98 11.44 -11.30
N LYS A 493 1.96 12.14 -10.81
CA LYS A 493 0.79 11.60 -10.11
C LYS A 493 -0.46 12.08 -10.83
N ILE A 494 -1.15 11.19 -11.54
CA ILE A 494 -2.43 11.46 -12.21
C ILE A 494 -3.52 10.69 -11.45
N ILE A 495 -4.25 11.35 -10.57
CA ILE A 495 -5.12 10.68 -9.58
C ILE A 495 -6.56 11.20 -9.67
N ASN A 496 -7.55 10.32 -9.84
CA ASN A 496 -8.99 10.67 -9.83
C ASN A 496 -9.35 11.79 -10.83
N ASN A 497 -8.96 11.66 -12.10
CA ASN A 497 -9.36 12.55 -13.19
C ASN A 497 -10.34 11.83 -14.14
N GLU A 498 -11.24 12.58 -14.79
CA GLU A 498 -12.05 12.08 -15.91
C GLU A 498 -11.51 12.67 -17.21
N ILE A 499 -11.14 11.81 -18.17
CA ILE A 499 -10.53 12.21 -19.46
C ILE A 499 -11.28 11.49 -20.59
N ILE A 500 -12.11 12.26 -21.30
CA ILE A 500 -13.12 11.73 -22.23
C ILE A 500 -13.17 12.49 -23.57
N ASN A 501 -13.68 11.81 -24.60
CA ASN A 501 -13.94 12.36 -25.93
C ASN A 501 -12.73 13.01 -26.64
N THR A 502 -11.50 12.70 -26.23
CA THR A 502 -10.30 13.31 -26.82
C THR A 502 -10.08 12.78 -28.23
N ASN A 503 -9.74 13.65 -29.20
CA ASN A 503 -9.46 13.23 -30.58
C ASN A 503 -8.05 12.61 -30.76
N ASN A 504 -7.50 12.03 -29.69
CA ASN A 504 -6.23 11.29 -29.64
C ASN A 504 -6.29 10.38 -28.39
N SER A 505 -5.17 10.04 -27.77
CA SER A 505 -5.16 9.22 -26.54
C SER A 505 -5.56 10.04 -25.31
N GLY A 506 -6.21 9.43 -24.31
CA GLY A 506 -6.61 10.13 -23.08
C GLY A 506 -5.40 10.70 -22.32
N ILE A 507 -4.47 9.82 -21.94
CA ILE A 507 -3.16 10.17 -21.37
C ILE A 507 -2.05 9.78 -22.35
N GLY A 508 -1.11 10.68 -22.61
CA GLY A 508 0.12 10.41 -23.35
C GLY A 508 1.38 10.77 -22.56
N ILE A 509 2.29 9.81 -22.38
CA ILE A 509 3.59 9.99 -21.75
C ILE A 509 4.67 9.65 -22.77
N ASN A 510 5.53 10.62 -23.10
CA ASN A 510 6.68 10.43 -23.98
C ASN A 510 7.97 10.79 -23.22
N LEU A 511 8.83 9.79 -23.02
CA LEU A 511 10.15 9.95 -22.41
C LEU A 511 11.21 9.56 -23.43
N SER A 512 12.18 10.46 -23.67
CA SER A 512 13.20 10.29 -24.71
C SER A 512 14.61 10.61 -24.22
N GLU A 513 15.62 10.32 -25.06
CA GLU A 513 17.04 10.64 -24.90
C GLU A 513 17.68 10.14 -23.59
N THR A 514 17.47 10.88 -22.48
CA THR A 514 18.03 10.61 -21.14
C THR A 514 17.03 10.85 -20.00
N ALA A 515 15.76 11.12 -20.33
CA ALA A 515 14.69 11.36 -19.37
C ALA A 515 14.47 10.18 -18.41
N GLN A 516 14.05 10.51 -17.20
CA GLN A 516 13.64 9.55 -16.18
C GLN A 516 12.25 9.92 -15.68
N GLY A 517 11.41 8.92 -15.42
CA GLY A 517 10.04 9.16 -14.97
C GLY A 517 9.54 8.06 -14.03
N LEU A 518 9.01 8.47 -12.89
CA LEU A 518 8.01 7.72 -12.15
C LEU A 518 6.65 8.28 -12.54
N ALA A 519 5.71 7.42 -12.92
CA ALA A 519 4.34 7.79 -13.23
C ALA A 519 3.38 6.88 -12.46
N THR A 520 2.62 7.47 -11.55
CA THR A 520 1.52 6.81 -10.82
C THR A 520 0.21 7.36 -11.37
N ILE A 521 -0.62 6.49 -11.92
CA ILE A 521 -1.89 6.83 -12.55
C ILE A 521 -2.96 6.00 -11.86
N SER A 522 -3.77 6.61 -10.99
CA SER A 522 -4.79 5.88 -10.21
C SER A 522 -6.18 6.51 -10.19
N ASP A 523 -7.19 5.69 -9.99
CA ASP A 523 -8.59 6.11 -9.79
C ASP A 523 -9.19 6.89 -10.99
N ASN A 524 -8.55 6.91 -12.16
CA ASN A 524 -8.99 7.73 -13.29
C ASN A 524 -10.05 7.02 -14.13
N ARG A 525 -10.94 7.82 -14.72
CA ARG A 525 -11.90 7.39 -15.74
C ARG A 525 -11.44 7.90 -17.11
N ILE A 526 -11.08 6.99 -18.00
CA ILE A 526 -10.46 7.33 -19.30
C ILE A 526 -11.23 6.63 -20.42
N ALA A 527 -12.12 7.37 -21.10
CA ALA A 527 -13.11 6.73 -21.98
C ALA A 527 -13.43 7.47 -23.28
N GLU A 528 -13.86 6.72 -24.29
CA GLU A 528 -14.47 7.25 -25.52
C GLU A 528 -13.51 8.17 -26.34
N ASN A 529 -12.20 7.94 -26.17
CA ASN A 529 -11.12 8.68 -26.85
C ASN A 529 -10.77 8.04 -28.22
N LEU A 530 -10.35 8.85 -29.21
CA LEU A 530 -10.01 8.37 -30.56
C LEU A 530 -8.61 7.71 -30.68
N GLY A 531 -7.81 7.75 -29.62
CA GLY A 531 -6.53 7.05 -29.50
C GLY A 531 -6.60 5.93 -28.47
N ASN A 532 -5.51 5.72 -27.73
CA ASN A 532 -5.49 4.79 -26.60
C ASN A 532 -6.12 5.43 -25.36
N GLY A 533 -6.51 4.65 -24.36
CA GLY A 533 -6.81 5.23 -23.04
C GLY A 533 -5.55 5.86 -22.44
N ILE A 534 -4.53 5.03 -22.20
CA ILE A 534 -3.19 5.44 -21.76
C ILE A 534 -2.16 5.01 -22.82
N PHE A 535 -1.29 5.93 -23.21
CA PHE A 535 -0.15 5.69 -24.09
C PHE A 535 1.15 6.10 -23.41
N MET A 536 2.11 5.17 -23.31
CA MET A 536 3.49 5.47 -22.91
C MET A 536 4.45 5.08 -24.04
N SER A 537 5.37 5.99 -24.38
CA SER A 537 6.43 5.78 -25.37
C SER A 537 7.79 6.15 -24.78
N LEU A 538 8.75 5.22 -24.90
CA LEU A 538 10.11 5.34 -24.38
C LEU A 538 11.12 5.14 -25.50
N GLY A 539 12.15 6.00 -25.60
CA GLY A 539 13.19 5.85 -26.62
C GLY A 539 14.55 6.43 -26.22
N GLY A 540 15.63 5.71 -26.53
CA GLY A 540 16.97 6.05 -26.06
C GLY A 540 17.21 5.63 -24.62
N LYS A 541 18.13 6.27 -23.89
CA LYS A 541 18.68 5.78 -22.61
C LYS A 541 17.81 6.13 -21.40
N VAL A 542 16.51 6.00 -21.59
CA VAL A 542 15.43 6.32 -20.65
C VAL A 542 15.34 5.27 -19.55
N ARG A 543 14.92 5.70 -18.35
CA ARG A 543 14.45 4.81 -17.27
C ARG A 543 13.07 5.24 -16.81
N ALA A 544 12.07 4.37 -17.00
CA ALA A 544 10.69 4.63 -16.62
C ALA A 544 10.15 3.62 -15.60
N MET A 545 9.33 4.10 -14.67
CA MET A 545 8.51 3.27 -13.80
C MET A 545 7.07 3.73 -13.92
N LEU A 546 6.17 2.84 -14.32
CA LEU A 546 4.74 3.12 -14.51
C LEU A 546 3.92 2.25 -13.56
N ASN A 547 3.09 2.87 -12.74
CA ASN A 547 2.13 2.20 -11.86
C ASN A 547 0.72 2.66 -12.27
N LEU A 548 -0.10 1.73 -12.79
CA LEU A 548 -1.50 1.95 -13.15
C LEU A 548 -2.38 1.18 -12.16
N SER A 549 -3.15 1.87 -11.32
CA SER A 549 -4.06 1.19 -10.38
C SER A 549 -5.49 1.71 -10.37
N ASP A 550 -6.46 0.81 -10.24
CA ASP A 550 -7.86 1.17 -9.95
C ASP A 550 -8.54 2.09 -11.01
N ASN A 551 -7.98 2.16 -12.23
CA ASN A 551 -8.52 2.98 -13.31
C ASN A 551 -9.64 2.25 -14.07
N THR A 552 -10.60 3.01 -14.61
CA THR A 552 -11.61 2.53 -15.56
C THR A 552 -11.30 3.05 -16.96
N ILE A 553 -10.92 2.16 -17.88
CA ILE A 553 -10.39 2.52 -19.20
C ILE A 553 -11.23 1.86 -20.31
N SER A 554 -12.15 2.61 -20.92
CA SER A 554 -13.23 2.01 -21.74
C SER A 554 -13.55 2.69 -23.07
N ARG A 555 -13.91 1.91 -24.11
CA ARG A 555 -14.40 2.40 -25.43
C ARG A 555 -13.42 3.29 -26.22
N ASN A 556 -12.12 3.23 -25.90
CA ASN A 556 -11.11 3.97 -26.65
C ASN A 556 -10.91 3.31 -28.04
N GLN A 557 -10.64 4.10 -29.07
CA GLN A 557 -10.59 3.62 -30.47
C GLN A 557 -9.26 2.93 -30.84
N LEU A 558 -8.27 2.95 -29.95
CA LEU A 558 -7.10 2.06 -29.98
C LEU A 558 -7.12 1.16 -28.73
N ASN A 559 -5.97 0.98 -28.07
CA ASN A 559 -5.86 0.10 -26.90
C ASN A 559 -6.40 0.78 -25.64
N GLY A 560 -6.74 0.00 -24.60
CA GLY A 560 -6.95 0.55 -23.27
C GLY A 560 -5.64 1.16 -22.74
N VAL A 561 -4.60 0.33 -22.65
CA VAL A 561 -3.23 0.73 -22.30
C VAL A 561 -2.27 0.30 -23.41
N LEU A 562 -1.38 1.19 -23.85
CA LEU A 562 -0.26 0.88 -24.76
C LEU A 562 1.07 1.35 -24.16
N ILE A 563 2.02 0.42 -24.01
CA ILE A 563 3.39 0.65 -23.55
C ILE A 563 4.35 0.28 -24.68
N GLY A 564 4.92 1.28 -25.36
CA GLY A 564 5.98 1.11 -26.36
C GLY A 564 7.35 1.53 -25.83
N ALA A 565 8.38 0.71 -26.05
CA ALA A 565 9.74 0.99 -25.63
C ALA A 565 10.76 0.54 -26.69
N GLY A 566 11.52 1.49 -27.24
CA GLY A 566 12.53 1.25 -28.27
C GLY A 566 13.97 1.22 -27.76
N GLU A 567 14.93 1.18 -28.69
CA GLU A 567 16.38 1.09 -28.47
C GLU A 567 16.90 1.67 -27.14
N ASN A 568 17.73 0.89 -26.45
CA ASN A 568 18.44 1.23 -25.20
C ASN A 568 17.56 1.57 -23.98
N SER A 569 16.23 1.67 -24.12
CA SER A 569 15.33 2.10 -23.05
C SER A 569 15.09 0.99 -22.02
N ARG A 570 14.75 1.39 -20.80
CA ARG A 570 14.47 0.47 -19.68
C ARG A 570 13.21 0.88 -18.94
N SER A 571 12.32 -0.08 -18.69
CA SER A 571 11.08 0.19 -17.96
C SER A 571 10.68 -0.89 -16.96
N THR A 572 9.94 -0.47 -15.94
CA THR A 572 9.14 -1.35 -15.11
C THR A 572 7.70 -0.86 -15.14
N ALA A 573 6.76 -1.75 -15.46
CA ALA A 573 5.33 -1.47 -15.43
C ALA A 573 4.63 -2.36 -14.40
N THR A 574 3.72 -1.75 -13.63
CA THR A 574 2.79 -2.45 -12.74
C THR A 574 1.39 -1.98 -13.11
N ILE A 575 0.51 -2.91 -13.48
CA ILE A 575 -0.86 -2.65 -13.91
C ILE A 575 -1.75 -3.52 -13.03
N SER A 576 -2.35 -2.93 -11.99
CA SER A 576 -3.06 -3.65 -10.94
C SER A 576 -4.50 -3.17 -10.74
N SER A 577 -5.48 -4.05 -10.52
CA SER A 577 -6.86 -3.67 -10.14
C SER A 577 -7.63 -2.79 -11.14
N ASN A 578 -7.22 -2.68 -12.41
CA ASN A 578 -7.89 -1.84 -13.41
C ASN A 578 -9.07 -2.58 -14.07
N THR A 579 -10.08 -1.82 -14.50
CA THR A 579 -11.16 -2.31 -15.39
C THR A 579 -10.93 -1.75 -16.79
N ILE A 580 -10.70 -2.63 -17.77
CA ILE A 580 -10.28 -2.25 -19.13
C ILE A 580 -11.16 -2.94 -20.18
N SER A 581 -12.13 -2.22 -20.75
CA SER A 581 -13.18 -2.84 -21.58
C SER A 581 -13.65 -2.08 -22.82
N GLU A 582 -14.30 -2.79 -23.76
CA GLU A 582 -14.93 -2.23 -24.96
C GLU A 582 -13.96 -1.48 -25.92
N ASN A 583 -12.64 -1.53 -25.70
CA ASN A 583 -11.66 -0.79 -26.50
C ASN A 583 -11.49 -1.44 -27.88
N GLN A 584 -11.20 -0.65 -28.93
CA GLN A 584 -11.24 -1.12 -30.32
C GLN A 584 -9.93 -1.76 -30.81
N PHE A 585 -8.87 -1.77 -30.00
CA PHE A 585 -7.73 -2.69 -30.12
C PHE A 585 -7.63 -3.55 -28.85
N SER A 586 -6.44 -3.73 -28.26
CA SER A 586 -6.25 -4.63 -27.11
C SER A 586 -6.60 -3.94 -25.80
N GLY A 587 -6.93 -4.70 -24.76
CA GLY A 587 -7.10 -4.15 -23.41
C GLY A 587 -5.79 -3.56 -22.89
N ILE A 588 -4.77 -4.41 -22.75
CA ILE A 588 -3.38 -4.00 -22.51
C ILE A 588 -2.53 -4.41 -23.71
N SER A 589 -1.63 -3.54 -24.15
CA SER A 589 -0.67 -3.80 -25.21
C SER A 589 0.73 -3.33 -24.78
N MET A 590 1.72 -4.20 -24.95
CA MET A 590 3.14 -3.96 -24.69
C MET A 590 3.93 -4.26 -25.95
N ALA A 591 4.86 -3.37 -26.33
CA ALA A 591 5.74 -3.54 -27.48
C ALA A 591 7.17 -3.11 -27.13
N LEU A 592 8.13 -4.04 -27.25
CA LEU A 592 9.57 -3.76 -27.14
C LEU A 592 10.25 -3.90 -28.50
N GLU A 593 11.10 -2.93 -28.85
CA GLU A 593 11.83 -2.85 -30.12
C GLU A 593 13.31 -2.52 -29.89
N GLY A 594 14.18 -2.94 -30.81
CA GLY A 594 15.64 -2.84 -30.66
C GLY A 594 16.14 -3.44 -29.34
N THR A 595 17.12 -2.79 -28.72
CA THR A 595 17.72 -3.20 -27.43
C THR A 595 16.95 -2.71 -26.20
N ALA A 596 15.62 -2.68 -26.27
CA ALA A 596 14.76 -2.34 -25.13
C ALA A 596 14.72 -3.48 -24.09
N GLN A 597 14.71 -3.13 -22.79
CA GLN A 597 14.50 -4.09 -21.70
C GLN A 597 13.32 -3.68 -20.84
N SER A 598 12.43 -4.60 -20.48
CA SER A 598 11.27 -4.26 -19.65
C SER A 598 10.80 -5.38 -18.72
N THR A 599 10.32 -5.00 -17.53
CA THR A 599 9.60 -5.89 -16.60
C THR A 599 8.17 -5.38 -16.42
N THR A 600 7.18 -6.16 -16.86
CA THR A 600 5.76 -5.78 -16.80
C THR A 600 4.98 -6.76 -15.93
N ASN A 601 4.31 -6.24 -14.90
CA ASN A 601 3.43 -6.99 -14.01
C ASN A 601 1.99 -6.55 -14.24
N ILE A 602 1.10 -7.50 -14.53
CA ILE A 602 -0.33 -7.31 -14.76
C ILE A 602 -1.04 -8.17 -13.72
N SER A 603 -1.63 -7.56 -12.70
CA SER A 603 -2.28 -8.29 -11.58
C SER A 603 -3.73 -7.83 -11.33
N ASP A 604 -4.60 -8.72 -10.91
CA ASP A 604 -5.92 -8.36 -10.32
C ASP A 604 -6.85 -7.54 -11.26
N ASN A 605 -6.61 -7.52 -12.58
CA ASN A 605 -7.36 -6.68 -13.53
C ASN A 605 -8.60 -7.41 -14.09
N THR A 606 -9.60 -6.64 -14.50
CA THR A 606 -10.72 -7.12 -15.33
C THR A 606 -10.57 -6.57 -16.74
N ILE A 607 -10.40 -7.44 -17.74
CA ILE A 607 -10.05 -7.08 -19.12
C ILE A 607 -11.01 -7.78 -20.11
N SER A 608 -12.04 -7.07 -20.58
CA SER A 608 -13.14 -7.70 -21.33
C SER A 608 -13.67 -6.93 -22.54
N GLU A 609 -14.31 -7.64 -23.48
CA GLU A 609 -15.04 -7.06 -24.62
C GLU A 609 -14.19 -6.20 -25.59
N ASN A 610 -12.86 -6.23 -25.47
CA ASN A 610 -11.95 -5.48 -26.35
C ASN A 610 -11.90 -6.14 -27.75
N GLN A 611 -11.72 -5.35 -28.81
CA GLN A 611 -11.86 -5.84 -30.20
C GLN A 611 -10.59 -6.52 -30.76
N SER A 612 -9.49 -6.52 -30.01
CA SER A 612 -8.30 -7.33 -30.27
C SER A 612 -8.12 -8.36 -29.15
N ALA A 613 -6.90 -8.55 -28.64
CA ALA A 613 -6.62 -9.39 -27.48
C ALA A 613 -6.95 -8.69 -26.15
N GLY A 614 -7.18 -9.47 -25.09
CA GLY A 614 -7.23 -8.92 -23.73
C GLY A 614 -5.88 -8.30 -23.33
N VAL A 615 -4.84 -9.12 -23.36
CA VAL A 615 -3.43 -8.68 -23.20
C VAL A 615 -2.63 -9.03 -24.46
N PHE A 616 -1.83 -8.10 -24.97
CA PHE A 616 -0.86 -8.32 -26.04
C PHE A 616 0.57 -7.97 -25.59
N VAL A 617 1.53 -8.84 -25.89
CA VAL A 617 2.97 -8.68 -25.60
C VAL A 617 3.77 -8.94 -26.87
N GLY A 618 4.33 -7.88 -27.47
CA GLY A 618 5.27 -7.97 -28.58
C GLY A 618 6.71 -7.72 -28.12
N LEU A 619 7.62 -8.67 -28.38
CA LEU A 619 9.07 -8.51 -28.22
C LEU A 619 9.72 -8.65 -29.60
N LEU A 620 10.42 -7.63 -30.06
CA LEU A 620 10.99 -7.56 -31.42
C LEU A 620 12.51 -7.32 -31.37
N GLU A 621 13.20 -7.67 -32.45
CA GLU A 621 14.63 -7.43 -32.68
C GLU A 621 15.54 -8.01 -31.57
N GLU A 622 16.25 -7.19 -30.79
CA GLU A 622 17.19 -7.61 -29.73
C GLU A 622 16.60 -7.39 -28.31
N SER A 623 15.26 -7.32 -28.18
CA SER A 623 14.63 -6.88 -26.92
C SER A 623 14.50 -7.99 -25.88
N GLU A 624 14.54 -7.58 -24.59
CA GLU A 624 14.45 -8.49 -23.44
C GLU A 624 13.21 -8.16 -22.58
N GLY A 625 12.26 -9.09 -22.50
CA GLY A 625 11.00 -8.93 -21.76
C GLY A 625 10.85 -9.90 -20.60
N THR A 626 10.49 -9.40 -19.42
CA THR A 626 9.92 -10.21 -18.34
C THR A 626 8.48 -9.79 -18.11
N VAL A 627 7.51 -10.69 -18.32
CA VAL A 627 6.09 -10.36 -18.17
C VAL A 627 5.40 -11.34 -17.22
N ASN A 628 4.73 -10.81 -16.20
CA ASN A 628 3.97 -11.58 -15.23
C ASN A 628 2.49 -11.18 -15.31
N ILE A 629 1.59 -12.13 -15.59
CA ILE A 629 0.14 -11.91 -15.71
C ILE A 629 -0.56 -12.81 -14.69
N ASN A 630 -1.21 -12.22 -13.69
CA ASN A 630 -1.84 -12.98 -12.62
C ASN A 630 -3.12 -12.37 -12.05
N ASN A 631 -3.87 -13.19 -11.29
CA ASN A 631 -5.10 -12.82 -10.57
C ASN A 631 -6.19 -12.14 -11.45
N SER A 632 -6.07 -12.19 -12.77
CA SER A 632 -6.83 -11.33 -13.69
C SER A 632 -7.94 -12.12 -14.39
N THR A 633 -9.06 -11.46 -14.64
CA THR A 633 -10.18 -11.98 -15.44
C THR A 633 -10.08 -11.41 -16.85
N ILE A 634 -9.90 -12.27 -17.86
CA ILE A 634 -9.61 -11.89 -19.24
C ILE A 634 -10.57 -12.61 -20.19
N SER A 635 -11.68 -11.93 -20.55
CA SER A 635 -12.82 -12.61 -21.18
C SER A 635 -13.55 -11.84 -22.27
N GLN A 636 -14.24 -12.56 -23.15
CA GLN A 636 -15.09 -11.99 -24.23
C GLN A 636 -14.37 -11.05 -25.22
N ASN A 637 -13.04 -11.07 -25.27
CA ASN A 637 -12.26 -10.27 -26.22
C ASN A 637 -12.40 -10.87 -27.64
N GLN A 638 -12.37 -10.04 -28.68
CA GLN A 638 -12.70 -10.47 -30.05
C GLN A 638 -11.57 -11.24 -30.77
N LEU A 639 -10.35 -11.23 -30.22
CA LEU A 639 -9.27 -12.17 -30.58
C LEU A 639 -8.91 -13.02 -29.35
N THR A 640 -7.62 -13.13 -29.02
CA THR A 640 -7.07 -13.97 -27.95
C THR A 640 -7.34 -13.40 -26.55
N GLY A 641 -7.41 -14.22 -25.51
CA GLY A 641 -7.32 -13.73 -24.13
C GLY A 641 -5.97 -13.07 -23.85
N ILE A 642 -4.88 -13.86 -23.88
CA ILE A 642 -3.49 -13.39 -23.78
C ILE A 642 -2.73 -13.77 -25.05
N SER A 643 -2.14 -12.80 -25.74
CA SER A 643 -1.32 -13.00 -26.93
C SER A 643 0.13 -12.56 -26.68
N VAL A 644 1.10 -13.45 -26.93
CA VAL A 644 2.53 -13.15 -26.91
C VAL A 644 3.13 -13.40 -28.29
N PHE A 645 3.95 -12.47 -28.76
CA PHE A 645 4.61 -12.50 -30.05
C PHE A 645 6.09 -12.13 -29.87
N GLN A 646 7.01 -13.01 -30.27
CA GLN A 646 8.46 -12.76 -30.21
C GLN A 646 9.10 -12.99 -31.58
N GLN A 647 9.91 -12.05 -32.06
CA GLN A 647 10.59 -12.10 -33.37
C GLN A 647 12.01 -11.52 -33.28
N GLY A 648 12.90 -11.90 -34.20
CA GLY A 648 14.30 -11.47 -34.22
C GLY A 648 15.20 -12.35 -33.37
N GLU A 649 16.08 -11.76 -32.57
CA GLU A 649 16.92 -12.40 -31.54
C GLU A 649 16.37 -12.13 -30.12
N SER A 650 15.09 -11.76 -30.02
CA SER A 650 14.45 -11.31 -28.78
C SER A 650 14.32 -12.43 -27.74
N GLN A 651 14.35 -12.02 -26.46
CA GLN A 651 14.36 -12.92 -25.31
C GLN A 651 13.20 -12.59 -24.37
N GLY A 652 12.38 -13.59 -24.01
CA GLY A 652 11.22 -13.36 -23.15
C GLY A 652 10.93 -14.43 -22.11
N THR A 653 10.89 -14.03 -20.83
CA THR A 653 10.34 -14.83 -19.74
C THR A 653 8.90 -14.39 -19.47
N VAL A 654 7.92 -15.27 -19.65
CA VAL A 654 6.49 -14.94 -19.45
C VAL A 654 5.83 -15.92 -18.49
N ASN A 655 5.28 -15.40 -17.39
CA ASN A 655 4.55 -16.16 -16.38
C ASN A 655 3.07 -15.77 -16.39
N ILE A 656 2.18 -16.75 -16.52
CA ILE A 656 0.72 -16.59 -16.55
C ILE A 656 0.13 -17.50 -15.48
N SER A 657 -0.38 -16.95 -14.38
CA SER A 657 -0.90 -17.77 -13.27
C SER A 657 -2.06 -17.20 -12.47
N ASN A 658 -2.92 -18.04 -11.91
CA ASN A 658 -4.09 -17.62 -11.12
C ASN A 658 -5.07 -16.70 -11.91
N ASN A 659 -5.17 -16.87 -13.24
CA ASN A 659 -6.11 -16.09 -14.07
C ASN A 659 -7.37 -16.91 -14.41
N THR A 660 -8.46 -16.20 -14.69
CA THR A 660 -9.66 -16.73 -15.35
C THR A 660 -9.69 -16.22 -16.79
N ILE A 661 -9.55 -17.12 -17.78
CA ILE A 661 -9.41 -16.76 -19.20
C ILE A 661 -10.50 -17.47 -20.03
N SER A 662 -11.57 -16.77 -20.39
CA SER A 662 -12.75 -17.42 -20.97
C SER A 662 -13.54 -16.65 -22.02
N GLU A 663 -14.33 -17.37 -22.82
CA GLU A 663 -15.27 -16.82 -23.82
C GLU A 663 -14.62 -15.95 -24.92
N ASN A 664 -13.29 -15.96 -25.06
CA ASN A 664 -12.59 -15.16 -26.06
C ASN A 664 -12.82 -15.74 -27.47
N ASN A 665 -12.80 -14.87 -28.50
CA ASN A 665 -13.23 -15.22 -29.86
C ASN A 665 -12.08 -15.75 -30.76
N SER A 666 -10.85 -15.81 -30.24
CA SER A 666 -9.77 -16.72 -30.67
C SER A 666 -9.39 -17.62 -29.47
N ASP A 667 -8.12 -17.96 -29.31
CA ASP A 667 -7.58 -18.82 -28.26
C ASP A 667 -7.61 -18.15 -26.88
N GLY A 668 -7.57 -18.94 -25.80
CA GLY A 668 -7.42 -18.39 -24.44
C GLY A 668 -6.06 -17.74 -24.25
N ILE A 669 -5.00 -18.51 -24.48
CA ILE A 669 -3.61 -18.04 -24.54
C ILE A 669 -3.01 -18.41 -25.90
N ALA A 670 -2.32 -17.48 -26.56
CA ALA A 670 -1.53 -17.75 -27.77
C ALA A 670 -0.09 -17.24 -27.62
N VAL A 671 0.90 -18.06 -27.95
CA VAL A 671 2.32 -17.69 -27.98
C VAL A 671 2.89 -18.00 -29.36
N GLY A 672 3.49 -17.00 -30.02
CA GLY A 672 4.23 -17.17 -31.28
C GLY A 672 5.69 -16.77 -31.14
N LEU A 673 6.60 -17.69 -31.47
CA LEU A 673 8.05 -17.45 -31.55
C LEU A 673 8.53 -17.56 -33.01
N PHE A 674 9.26 -16.55 -33.48
CA PHE A 674 9.66 -16.42 -34.87
C PHE A 674 11.16 -16.12 -35.02
N GLU A 675 11.74 -16.59 -36.12
CA GLU A 675 13.14 -16.35 -36.53
C GLU A 675 14.18 -16.98 -35.58
N ALA A 676 14.75 -16.22 -34.64
CA ALA A 676 15.73 -16.72 -33.67
C ALA A 676 15.34 -16.36 -32.22
N ALA A 677 14.06 -16.00 -31.99
CA ALA A 677 13.53 -15.65 -30.68
C ALA A 677 13.62 -16.81 -29.68
N GLN A 678 13.84 -16.48 -28.41
CA GLN A 678 14.07 -17.43 -27.32
C GLN A 678 13.19 -17.09 -26.12
N GLY A 679 12.44 -18.06 -25.58
CA GLY A 679 11.57 -17.77 -24.44
C GLY A 679 11.30 -18.90 -23.48
N GLU A 680 11.08 -18.51 -22.22
CA GLU A 680 10.64 -19.36 -21.11
C GLU A 680 9.21 -18.97 -20.72
N PHE A 681 8.31 -19.95 -20.72
CA PHE A 681 6.88 -19.74 -20.52
C PHE A 681 6.36 -20.63 -19.40
N SER A 682 5.88 -20.04 -18.31
CA SER A 682 5.10 -20.75 -17.30
C SER A 682 3.63 -20.37 -17.41
N ILE A 683 2.76 -21.35 -17.64
CA ILE A 683 1.31 -21.21 -17.65
C ILE A 683 0.80 -22.13 -16.53
N GLN A 684 0.77 -21.62 -15.31
CA GLN A 684 0.61 -22.43 -14.10
C GLN A 684 -0.53 -21.95 -13.22
N ASP A 685 -1.20 -22.86 -12.51
CA ASP A 685 -2.17 -22.52 -11.45
C ASP A 685 -3.31 -21.57 -11.90
N ASN A 686 -3.68 -21.51 -13.19
CA ASN A 686 -4.79 -20.68 -13.65
C ASN A 686 -6.14 -21.35 -13.32
N ASP A 687 -7.13 -20.57 -12.88
CA ASP A 687 -8.44 -21.09 -12.43
C ASP A 687 -9.15 -21.84 -13.56
N THR A 688 -9.36 -21.16 -14.69
CA THR A 688 -9.94 -21.72 -15.91
C THR A 688 -9.31 -21.13 -17.17
N ILE A 689 -9.23 -21.95 -18.22
CA ILE A 689 -8.91 -21.55 -19.59
C ILE A 689 -9.97 -22.19 -20.50
N SER A 690 -11.17 -21.58 -20.55
CA SER A 690 -12.38 -22.26 -21.03
C SER A 690 -13.24 -21.49 -22.04
N ASP A 691 -14.06 -22.20 -22.82
CA ASP A 691 -15.09 -21.63 -23.69
C ASP A 691 -14.55 -20.69 -24.81
N ASN A 692 -13.24 -20.73 -25.07
CA ASN A 692 -12.61 -19.89 -26.09
C ASN A 692 -12.82 -20.49 -27.49
N LYS A 693 -12.94 -19.64 -28.52
CA LYS A 693 -13.25 -20.12 -29.89
C LYS A 693 -12.05 -20.62 -30.70
N GLY A 694 -10.84 -20.41 -30.18
CA GLY A 694 -9.63 -21.10 -30.62
C GLY A 694 -9.35 -22.31 -29.73
N SER A 695 -8.08 -22.51 -29.42
CA SER A 695 -7.58 -23.45 -28.42
C SER A 695 -7.71 -22.87 -27.01
N GLY A 696 -7.59 -23.69 -25.97
CA GLY A 696 -7.35 -23.17 -24.62
C GLY A 696 -5.99 -22.47 -24.55
N ILE A 697 -4.93 -23.23 -24.88
CA ILE A 697 -3.57 -22.73 -25.07
C ILE A 697 -3.12 -23.07 -26.50
N ALA A 698 -2.52 -22.11 -27.20
CA ALA A 698 -1.91 -22.28 -28.52
C ALA A 698 -0.45 -21.80 -28.52
N VAL A 699 0.45 -22.59 -29.11
CA VAL A 699 1.87 -22.26 -29.26
C VAL A 699 2.31 -22.52 -30.70
N GLY A 700 2.98 -21.55 -31.32
CA GLY A 700 3.60 -21.66 -32.64
C GLY A 700 5.09 -21.31 -32.60
N LEU A 701 5.94 -22.12 -33.24
CA LEU A 701 7.36 -21.82 -33.46
C LEU A 701 7.71 -21.92 -34.96
N LEU A 702 8.43 -20.93 -35.47
CA LEU A 702 8.88 -20.84 -36.87
C LEU A 702 10.32 -20.30 -36.97
N GLY A 703 11.07 -20.69 -38.01
CA GLY A 703 12.50 -20.43 -38.11
C GLY A 703 13.31 -21.34 -37.19
N SER A 704 14.36 -20.78 -36.61
CA SER A 704 15.25 -21.40 -35.61
C SER A 704 14.86 -21.07 -34.16
N ALA A 705 13.61 -20.63 -33.93
CA ALA A 705 13.12 -20.18 -32.64
C ALA A 705 13.15 -21.29 -31.57
N GLN A 706 13.40 -20.90 -30.31
CA GLN A 706 13.60 -21.84 -29.20
C GLN A 706 12.70 -21.53 -28.01
N GLY A 707 12.06 -22.56 -27.43
CA GLY A 707 11.11 -22.37 -26.34
C GLY A 707 11.18 -23.41 -25.24
N VAL A 708 10.84 -22.99 -24.02
CA VAL A 708 10.56 -23.89 -22.89
C VAL A 708 9.19 -23.53 -22.33
N PHE A 709 8.28 -24.49 -22.28
CA PHE A 709 6.89 -24.30 -21.88
C PHE A 709 6.54 -25.25 -20.74
N THR A 710 6.23 -24.70 -19.57
CA THR A 710 5.66 -25.41 -18.44
C THR A 710 4.18 -25.05 -18.33
N ILE A 711 3.31 -26.04 -18.44
CA ILE A 711 1.87 -25.90 -18.32
C ILE A 711 1.45 -26.79 -17.14
N GLU A 712 1.23 -26.23 -15.96
CA GLU A 712 1.03 -27.03 -14.73
C GLU A 712 -0.12 -26.59 -13.83
N ASN A 713 -0.79 -27.54 -13.18
CA ASN A 713 -1.81 -27.31 -12.15
C ASN A 713 -3.02 -26.44 -12.59
N ASN A 714 -3.24 -26.19 -13.88
CA ASN A 714 -4.36 -25.34 -14.33
C ASN A 714 -5.68 -26.08 -14.10
N GLY A 715 -6.65 -25.39 -13.47
CA GLY A 715 -7.85 -25.99 -12.89
C GLY A 715 -8.68 -26.76 -13.92
N THR A 716 -9.13 -26.07 -14.99
CA THR A 716 -9.72 -26.70 -16.18
C THR A 716 -9.37 -25.97 -17.47
N ILE A 717 -8.86 -26.70 -18.46
CA ILE A 717 -8.66 -26.24 -19.84
C ILE A 717 -9.74 -26.91 -20.72
N SER A 718 -10.91 -26.29 -20.84
CA SER A 718 -12.12 -27.00 -21.29
C SER A 718 -13.09 -26.24 -22.18
N ASN A 719 -13.95 -26.97 -22.90
CA ASN A 719 -14.98 -26.42 -23.80
C ASN A 719 -14.45 -25.47 -24.91
N ASN A 720 -13.16 -25.52 -25.25
CA ASN A 720 -12.60 -24.70 -26.31
C ASN A 720 -12.90 -25.29 -27.70
N ASN A 721 -13.12 -24.45 -28.72
CA ASN A 721 -13.58 -24.89 -30.05
C ASN A 721 -12.48 -25.51 -30.95
N VAL A 722 -11.22 -25.51 -30.51
CA VAL A 722 -10.12 -26.25 -31.16
C VAL A 722 -9.59 -27.31 -30.17
N ASN A 723 -8.32 -27.30 -29.80
CA ASN A 723 -7.76 -28.25 -28.82
C ASN A 723 -7.76 -27.61 -27.42
N GLY A 724 -7.61 -28.41 -26.36
CA GLY A 724 -7.25 -27.88 -25.04
C GLY A 724 -5.88 -27.20 -25.10
N ILE A 725 -4.87 -27.93 -25.59
CA ILE A 725 -3.52 -27.41 -25.86
C ILE A 725 -3.16 -27.71 -27.33
N THR A 726 -2.74 -26.69 -28.07
CA THR A 726 -2.22 -26.75 -29.44
C THR A 726 -0.75 -26.35 -29.45
N VAL A 727 0.10 -27.16 -30.06
CA VAL A 727 1.50 -26.83 -30.35
C VAL A 727 1.79 -27.12 -31.82
N GLU A 728 2.27 -26.13 -32.57
CA GLU A 728 2.80 -26.31 -33.93
C GLU A 728 4.24 -25.80 -34.06
N MET A 729 5.11 -26.67 -34.56
CA MET A 729 6.54 -26.43 -34.78
C MET A 729 6.88 -26.60 -36.25
N LEU A 730 7.57 -25.60 -36.80
CA LEU A 730 7.89 -25.48 -38.21
C LEU A 730 9.40 -25.23 -38.39
N GLU A 731 9.88 -25.49 -39.60
CA GLU A 731 11.27 -25.26 -40.01
C GLU A 731 12.29 -25.91 -39.06
N ASP A 732 13.19 -25.14 -38.44
CA ASP A 732 14.32 -25.65 -37.65
C ASP A 732 14.12 -25.44 -36.13
N SER A 733 12.87 -25.19 -35.70
CA SER A 733 12.53 -24.79 -34.33
C SER A 733 12.72 -25.90 -33.28
N ILE A 734 13.05 -25.52 -32.05
CA ILE A 734 13.38 -26.46 -30.95
C ILE A 734 12.59 -26.09 -29.70
N SER A 735 11.89 -27.04 -29.06
CA SER A 735 11.10 -26.72 -27.87
C SER A 735 10.83 -27.90 -26.95
N ASN A 736 10.74 -27.61 -25.65
CA ASN A 736 10.32 -28.56 -24.62
C ASN A 736 8.99 -28.12 -24.00
N PHE A 737 8.02 -29.03 -23.97
CA PHE A 737 6.69 -28.84 -23.41
C PHE A 737 6.47 -29.81 -22.25
N THR A 738 6.08 -29.29 -21.09
CA THR A 738 5.67 -30.06 -19.92
C THR A 738 4.22 -29.74 -19.61
N VAL A 739 3.40 -30.77 -19.47
CA VAL A 739 1.95 -30.69 -19.18
C VAL A 739 1.69 -31.55 -17.95
N GLU A 740 1.66 -30.94 -16.75
CA GLU A 740 1.57 -31.68 -15.48
C GLU A 740 0.38 -31.25 -14.59
N ASN A 741 -0.28 -32.21 -13.94
CA ASN A 741 -1.42 -31.96 -13.02
C ASN A 741 -2.61 -31.17 -13.62
N ASN A 742 -2.80 -31.16 -14.95
CA ASN A 742 -3.89 -30.39 -15.58
C ASN A 742 -5.16 -31.25 -15.78
N THR A 743 -6.32 -30.59 -15.79
CA THR A 743 -7.58 -31.17 -16.31
C THR A 743 -7.90 -30.57 -17.67
N ILE A 744 -8.02 -31.38 -18.72
CA ILE A 744 -8.19 -30.95 -20.11
C ILE A 744 -9.39 -31.68 -20.73
N SER A 745 -10.57 -31.04 -20.75
CA SER A 745 -11.85 -31.70 -21.07
C SER A 745 -12.75 -31.02 -22.09
N GLU A 746 -13.66 -31.78 -22.72
CA GLU A 746 -14.80 -31.25 -23.51
C GLU A 746 -14.42 -30.39 -24.75
N ASN A 747 -13.15 -30.32 -25.13
CA ASN A 747 -12.69 -29.51 -26.26
C ASN A 747 -13.14 -30.11 -27.60
N GLN A 748 -13.44 -29.28 -28.60
CA GLN A 748 -14.08 -29.72 -29.86
C GLN A 748 -13.13 -30.45 -30.83
N PHE A 749 -11.83 -30.48 -30.56
CA PHE A 749 -10.86 -31.35 -31.22
C PHE A 749 -10.13 -32.21 -30.18
N ASN A 750 -8.80 -32.07 -30.05
CA ASN A 750 -8.01 -32.94 -29.17
C ASN A 750 -7.85 -32.32 -27.77
N GLY A 751 -7.55 -33.14 -26.76
CA GLY A 751 -7.09 -32.61 -25.48
C GLY A 751 -5.75 -31.90 -25.63
N VAL A 752 -4.73 -32.64 -26.10
CA VAL A 752 -3.40 -32.10 -26.43
C VAL A 752 -3.03 -32.45 -27.87
N PHE A 753 -2.56 -31.46 -28.63
CA PHE A 753 -2.03 -31.63 -29.98
C PHE A 753 -0.61 -31.09 -30.11
N LEU A 754 0.31 -31.88 -30.70
CA LEU A 754 1.65 -31.48 -31.09
C LEU A 754 1.90 -31.81 -32.56
N GLY A 755 2.12 -30.80 -33.40
CA GLY A 755 2.54 -30.94 -34.79
C GLY A 755 3.98 -30.47 -35.01
N LEU A 756 4.80 -31.27 -35.69
CA LEU A 756 6.16 -30.93 -36.10
C LEU A 756 6.34 -31.13 -37.61
N THR A 757 7.03 -30.20 -38.27
CA THR A 757 7.35 -30.20 -39.72
C THR A 757 8.75 -29.61 -39.93
N GLY A 758 9.39 -29.80 -41.09
CA GLY A 758 10.78 -29.38 -41.32
C GLY A 758 11.81 -30.26 -40.59
N GLN A 759 12.79 -29.64 -39.94
CA GLN A 759 13.81 -30.29 -39.10
C GLN A 759 13.54 -30.10 -37.59
N SER A 760 12.38 -29.56 -37.23
CA SER A 760 12.01 -29.18 -35.86
C SER A 760 12.09 -30.33 -34.85
N GLN A 761 12.44 -29.98 -33.60
CA GLN A 761 12.78 -30.91 -32.52
C GLN A 761 11.95 -30.59 -31.27
N GLY A 762 10.93 -31.41 -30.99
CA GLY A 762 9.96 -31.17 -29.92
C GLY A 762 9.91 -32.28 -28.88
N THR A 763 10.05 -31.92 -27.60
CA THR A 763 9.79 -32.81 -26.46
C THR A 763 8.42 -32.51 -25.86
N LEU A 764 7.56 -33.51 -25.67
CA LEU A 764 6.29 -33.40 -24.94
C LEU A 764 6.29 -34.37 -23.76
N ASN A 765 6.25 -33.83 -22.55
CA ASN A 765 6.08 -34.58 -21.32
C ASN A 765 4.67 -34.33 -20.77
N ILE A 766 3.85 -35.37 -20.67
CA ILE A 766 2.55 -35.33 -19.99
C ILE A 766 2.66 -36.18 -18.73
N ALA A 767 2.38 -35.60 -17.57
CA ALA A 767 2.42 -36.29 -16.28
C ALA A 767 1.19 -35.96 -15.45
N ASN A 768 0.74 -36.89 -14.61
CA ASN A 768 -0.24 -36.65 -13.54
C ASN A 768 -1.58 -35.99 -13.99
N SER A 769 -1.91 -36.02 -15.28
CA SER A 769 -2.96 -35.18 -15.88
C SER A 769 -4.20 -35.99 -16.28
N THR A 770 -5.35 -35.31 -16.35
CA THR A 770 -6.63 -35.90 -16.80
C THR A 770 -7.05 -35.27 -18.13
N ILE A 771 -7.25 -36.09 -19.16
CA ILE A 771 -7.54 -35.64 -20.53
C ILE A 771 -8.76 -36.41 -21.07
N SER A 772 -9.95 -35.79 -21.00
CA SER A 772 -11.22 -36.53 -21.18
C SER A 772 -12.30 -35.83 -22.00
N GLU A 773 -13.24 -36.60 -22.55
CA GLU A 773 -14.47 -36.08 -23.19
C GLU A 773 -14.24 -35.14 -24.41
N ASN A 774 -13.02 -35.09 -24.94
CA ASN A 774 -12.67 -34.28 -26.11
C ASN A 774 -13.24 -34.93 -27.39
N GLN A 775 -13.70 -34.10 -28.33
CA GLN A 775 -14.46 -34.55 -29.51
C GLN A 775 -13.59 -35.15 -30.64
N SER A 776 -12.28 -35.23 -30.43
CA SER A 776 -11.31 -35.97 -31.24
C SER A 776 -10.45 -36.87 -30.35
N ASN A 777 -9.11 -36.81 -30.44
CA ASN A 777 -8.23 -37.68 -29.65
C ASN A 777 -7.95 -37.08 -28.27
N GLY A 778 -7.56 -37.90 -27.28
CA GLY A 778 -7.05 -37.37 -26.01
C GLY A 778 -5.72 -36.63 -26.24
N VAL A 779 -4.74 -37.34 -26.77
CA VAL A 779 -3.43 -36.79 -27.19
C VAL A 779 -3.19 -37.14 -28.66
N PHE A 780 -2.77 -36.17 -29.48
CA PHE A 780 -2.38 -36.38 -30.87
C PHE A 780 -1.00 -35.76 -31.15
N VAL A 781 -0.03 -36.59 -31.53
CA VAL A 781 1.30 -36.16 -31.98
C VAL A 781 1.49 -36.47 -33.46
N ARG A 782 1.92 -35.47 -34.25
CA ARG A 782 2.14 -35.55 -35.69
C ARG A 782 3.55 -35.07 -36.04
N SER A 783 4.46 -35.97 -36.36
CA SER A 783 5.79 -35.64 -36.90
C SER A 783 5.82 -35.85 -38.41
N LEU A 784 6.17 -34.80 -39.16
CA LEU A 784 6.25 -34.80 -40.62
C LEU A 784 7.69 -34.52 -41.09
N GLU A 785 7.96 -34.85 -42.35
CA GLU A 785 9.22 -34.54 -43.06
C GLU A 785 10.45 -35.10 -42.34
N THR A 786 11.33 -34.26 -41.79
CA THR A 786 12.57 -34.66 -41.08
C THR A 786 12.53 -34.34 -39.58
N SER A 787 11.36 -34.02 -39.04
CA SER A 787 11.19 -33.62 -37.64
C SER A 787 11.46 -34.75 -36.64
N GLN A 788 11.77 -34.37 -35.40
CA GLN A 788 12.12 -35.29 -34.31
C GLN A 788 11.23 -35.03 -33.10
N SER A 789 10.49 -36.04 -32.66
CA SER A 789 9.62 -35.96 -31.48
C SER A 789 10.09 -36.89 -30.36
N VAL A 790 10.06 -36.37 -29.13
CA VAL A 790 10.20 -37.16 -27.90
C VAL A 790 8.89 -36.99 -27.12
N VAL A 791 8.21 -38.10 -26.82
CA VAL A 791 6.89 -38.10 -26.19
C VAL A 791 6.95 -38.97 -24.95
N ASN A 792 6.72 -38.39 -23.77
CA ASN A 792 6.64 -39.11 -22.51
C ASN A 792 5.26 -38.87 -21.91
N ILE A 793 4.50 -39.94 -21.62
CA ILE A 793 3.18 -39.87 -21.01
C ILE A 793 3.21 -40.78 -19.78
N SER A 794 3.02 -40.24 -18.58
CA SER A 794 3.14 -40.99 -17.32
C SER A 794 2.03 -40.68 -16.32
N ASN A 795 1.63 -41.69 -15.53
CA ASN A 795 0.69 -41.58 -14.40
C ASN A 795 -0.57 -40.72 -14.70
N SER A 796 -1.10 -40.82 -15.93
CA SER A 796 -2.14 -39.93 -16.44
C SER A 796 -3.43 -40.70 -16.77
N THR A 797 -4.57 -40.01 -16.77
CA THR A 797 -5.87 -40.59 -17.15
C THR A 797 -6.35 -39.96 -18.46
N ILE A 798 -6.53 -40.78 -19.49
CA ILE A 798 -6.92 -40.34 -20.84
C ILE A 798 -8.17 -41.12 -21.24
N SER A 799 -9.36 -40.51 -21.14
CA SER A 799 -10.61 -41.29 -21.19
C SER A 799 -11.80 -40.62 -21.87
N GLU A 800 -12.69 -41.41 -22.46
CA GLU A 800 -14.00 -40.93 -22.99
C GLU A 800 -13.87 -39.92 -24.15
N ASN A 801 -12.70 -39.87 -24.81
CA ASN A 801 -12.45 -39.07 -26.01
C ASN A 801 -13.05 -39.75 -27.25
N ILE A 802 -13.62 -38.98 -28.19
CA ILE A 802 -14.45 -39.53 -29.29
C ILE A 802 -13.66 -40.31 -30.35
N ALA A 803 -12.37 -40.04 -30.52
CA ALA A 803 -11.47 -40.76 -31.44
C ALA A 803 -10.54 -41.74 -30.69
N ASP A 804 -9.23 -41.72 -30.97
CA ASP A 804 -8.27 -42.56 -30.25
C ASP A 804 -7.81 -41.86 -28.94
N GLY A 805 -7.51 -42.61 -27.88
CA GLY A 805 -7.03 -42.02 -26.61
C GLY A 805 -5.69 -41.31 -26.79
N ILE A 806 -4.71 -42.02 -27.33
CA ILE A 806 -3.42 -41.48 -27.79
C ILE A 806 -3.25 -41.83 -29.27
N PHE A 807 -2.96 -40.86 -30.13
CA PHE A 807 -2.60 -41.06 -31.53
C PHE A 807 -1.21 -40.49 -31.83
N LEU A 808 -0.34 -41.33 -32.39
CA LEU A 808 0.98 -40.98 -32.91
C LEU A 808 0.99 -41.16 -34.43
N LEU A 809 1.42 -40.13 -35.17
CA LEU A 809 1.57 -40.15 -36.62
C LEU A 809 2.98 -39.68 -37.01
N LEU A 810 3.75 -40.57 -37.63
CA LEU A 810 5.06 -40.29 -38.21
C LEU A 810 5.02 -40.49 -39.73
N GLN A 811 5.50 -39.50 -40.48
CA GLN A 811 5.47 -39.52 -41.94
C GLN A 811 6.66 -38.78 -42.54
N GLY A 812 7.33 -39.38 -43.53
CA GLY A 812 8.53 -38.83 -44.16
C GLY A 812 9.76 -39.56 -43.63
N GLU A 813 10.83 -38.85 -43.32
CA GLU A 813 12.08 -39.33 -42.70
C GLU A 813 12.12 -39.01 -41.19
N SER A 814 10.95 -38.73 -40.59
CA SER A 814 10.79 -38.29 -39.20
C SER A 814 11.25 -39.31 -38.16
N ARG A 815 11.60 -38.84 -36.97
CA ARG A 815 12.10 -39.67 -35.86
C ARG A 815 11.23 -39.51 -34.61
N GLY A 816 10.90 -40.63 -33.98
CA GLY A 816 10.15 -40.68 -32.73
C GLY A 816 10.90 -41.43 -31.63
N LEU A 817 10.74 -40.95 -30.40
CA LEU A 817 10.89 -41.73 -29.18
C LEU A 817 9.59 -41.54 -28.38
N THR A 818 8.91 -42.62 -28.00
CA THR A 818 7.65 -42.51 -27.24
C THR A 818 7.59 -43.50 -26.10
N ASN A 819 7.44 -42.98 -24.88
CA ASN A 819 7.25 -43.74 -23.65
C ASN A 819 5.85 -43.45 -23.09
N ILE A 820 5.05 -44.48 -22.83
CA ILE A 820 3.72 -44.39 -22.23
C ILE A 820 3.71 -45.34 -21.03
N SER A 821 3.68 -44.81 -19.80
CA SER A 821 3.76 -45.61 -18.57
C SER A 821 2.70 -45.28 -17.53
N ASP A 822 2.38 -46.27 -16.69
CA ASP A 822 1.60 -46.11 -15.45
C ASP A 822 0.21 -45.45 -15.61
N SER A 823 -0.30 -45.38 -16.84
CA SER A 823 -1.44 -44.55 -17.22
C SER A 823 -2.71 -45.36 -17.46
N THR A 824 -3.87 -44.72 -17.33
CA THR A 824 -5.18 -45.32 -17.63
C THR A 824 -5.74 -44.72 -18.91
N ILE A 825 -5.91 -45.53 -19.96
CA ILE A 825 -6.40 -45.11 -21.27
C ILE A 825 -7.68 -45.87 -21.62
N SER A 826 -8.85 -45.22 -21.52
CA SER A 826 -10.13 -45.96 -21.53
C SER A 826 -11.29 -45.29 -22.26
N ARG A 827 -12.29 -46.08 -22.65
CA ARG A 827 -13.56 -45.62 -23.26
C ARG A 827 -13.42 -44.70 -24.48
N SER A 828 -12.27 -44.69 -25.14
CA SER A 828 -12.05 -43.88 -26.33
C SER A 828 -12.83 -44.48 -27.50
N GLY A 829 -13.46 -43.65 -28.33
CA GLY A 829 -14.40 -44.08 -29.37
C GLY A 829 -13.80 -44.98 -30.45
N THR A 830 -12.49 -44.89 -30.69
CA THR A 830 -11.72 -45.87 -31.47
C THR A 830 -10.72 -46.63 -30.60
N ARG A 831 -9.40 -46.43 -30.71
CA ARG A 831 -8.40 -47.20 -29.92
C ARG A 831 -8.06 -46.52 -28.60
N GLY A 832 -7.52 -47.28 -27.66
CA GLY A 832 -6.79 -46.70 -26.53
C GLY A 832 -5.52 -45.99 -27.01
N ILE A 833 -4.59 -46.74 -27.59
CA ILE A 833 -3.33 -46.23 -28.16
C ILE A 833 -3.25 -46.58 -29.64
N ARG A 834 -2.89 -45.62 -30.49
CA ARG A 834 -2.69 -45.76 -31.93
C ARG A 834 -1.34 -45.20 -32.36
N ALA A 835 -0.60 -45.94 -33.16
CA ALA A 835 0.56 -45.41 -33.88
C ALA A 835 0.49 -45.74 -35.39
N ILE A 836 0.88 -44.79 -36.22
CA ILE A 836 1.04 -44.94 -37.67
C ILE A 836 2.40 -44.38 -38.07
N VAL A 837 3.25 -45.21 -38.66
CA VAL A 837 4.63 -44.86 -39.05
C VAL A 837 4.79 -45.15 -40.54
N THR A 838 5.15 -44.13 -41.32
CA THR A 838 5.09 -44.16 -42.79
C THR A 838 6.24 -43.44 -43.48
N GLY A 839 6.52 -43.81 -44.73
CA GLY A 839 7.68 -43.27 -45.45
C GLY A 839 8.95 -44.01 -45.03
N ASP A 840 9.99 -43.28 -44.64
CA ASP A 840 11.25 -43.80 -44.11
C ASP A 840 11.47 -43.36 -42.65
N SER A 841 10.38 -43.13 -41.92
CA SER A 841 10.39 -42.70 -40.53
C SER A 841 10.78 -43.84 -39.59
N ILE A 842 11.46 -43.49 -38.50
CA ILE A 842 11.96 -44.42 -37.47
C ILE A 842 11.31 -44.06 -36.14
N THR A 843 10.92 -45.05 -35.33
CA THR A 843 10.50 -44.77 -33.94
C THR A 843 10.85 -45.90 -32.97
N ASP A 844 11.11 -45.53 -31.73
CA ASP A 844 11.18 -46.42 -30.58
C ASP A 844 9.96 -46.17 -29.69
N ILE A 845 9.12 -47.19 -29.50
CA ILE A 845 7.88 -47.11 -28.72
C ILE A 845 7.96 -48.03 -27.50
N ALA A 846 7.72 -47.49 -26.31
CA ALA A 846 7.56 -48.25 -25.06
C ALA A 846 6.19 -47.97 -24.44
N ILE A 847 5.45 -49.04 -24.12
CA ILE A 847 4.13 -48.99 -23.48
C ILE A 847 4.19 -49.94 -22.27
N ASP A 848 4.40 -49.41 -21.07
CA ASP A 848 4.63 -50.22 -19.85
C ASP A 848 3.62 -49.96 -18.72
N ASN A 849 3.15 -51.02 -18.05
CA ASN A 849 2.35 -50.93 -16.82
C ASN A 849 1.04 -50.09 -16.93
N ASN A 850 0.44 -49.97 -18.11
CA ASN A 850 -0.79 -49.21 -18.33
C ASN A 850 -2.07 -50.05 -18.16
N ILE A 851 -3.19 -49.39 -17.88
CA ILE A 851 -4.54 -49.96 -17.90
C ILE A 851 -5.27 -49.44 -19.14
N ILE A 852 -5.62 -50.33 -20.08
CA ILE A 852 -6.19 -49.96 -21.39
C ILE A 852 -7.51 -50.69 -21.63
N SER A 853 -8.65 -50.00 -21.52
CA SER A 853 -9.94 -50.70 -21.43
C SER A 853 -11.17 -49.98 -22.00
N GLU A 854 -12.19 -50.76 -22.37
CA GLU A 854 -13.53 -50.26 -22.77
C GLU A 854 -13.53 -49.40 -24.07
N ASN A 855 -12.41 -49.38 -24.82
CA ASN A 855 -12.27 -48.61 -26.06
C ASN A 855 -13.08 -49.25 -27.21
N GLY A 856 -13.57 -48.44 -28.17
CA GLY A 856 -14.50 -48.88 -29.23
C GLY A 856 -13.89 -49.78 -30.32
N ASN A 857 -12.57 -49.80 -30.43
CA ASN A 857 -11.77 -50.63 -31.33
C ASN A 857 -10.62 -51.28 -30.52
N SER A 858 -9.41 -51.45 -31.06
CA SER A 858 -8.35 -52.17 -30.34
C SER A 858 -7.80 -51.41 -29.13
N GLY A 859 -7.27 -52.11 -28.13
CA GLY A 859 -6.61 -51.50 -26.97
C GLY A 859 -5.34 -50.73 -27.41
N ILE A 860 -4.42 -51.44 -28.06
CA ILE A 860 -3.24 -50.88 -28.73
C ILE A 860 -3.29 -51.25 -30.23
N GLY A 861 -3.04 -50.30 -31.12
CA GLY A 861 -3.04 -50.52 -32.58
C GLY A 861 -1.91 -49.79 -33.31
N ILE A 862 -0.85 -50.51 -33.70
CA ILE A 862 0.39 -49.95 -34.26
C ILE A 862 0.61 -50.43 -35.71
N ASN A 863 0.78 -49.50 -36.65
CA ASN A 863 0.95 -49.80 -38.08
C ASN A 863 2.24 -49.17 -38.65
N PHE A 864 3.09 -49.99 -39.28
CA PHE A 864 4.26 -49.58 -40.04
C PHE A 864 4.05 -49.84 -41.54
N LEU A 865 4.24 -48.82 -42.38
CA LEU A 865 4.24 -48.91 -43.85
C LEU A 865 5.43 -48.13 -44.42
N ILE A 866 6.56 -48.83 -44.53
CA ILE A 866 7.88 -48.22 -44.74
C ILE A 866 8.37 -48.41 -46.20
N GLN A 867 9.02 -47.41 -46.80
CA GLN A 867 9.40 -47.42 -48.22
C GLN A 867 10.78 -48.01 -48.47
N ASN A 868 11.80 -47.65 -47.69
CA ASN A 868 13.16 -48.19 -47.72
C ASN A 868 13.49 -48.87 -46.37
N PRO A 869 14.38 -49.87 -46.30
CA PRO A 869 14.59 -50.65 -45.07
C PRO A 869 15.01 -49.79 -43.86
N GLN A 870 14.08 -49.57 -42.94
CA GLN A 870 14.29 -48.93 -41.64
C GLN A 870 14.01 -49.92 -40.51
N THR A 871 14.81 -49.86 -39.46
CA THR A 871 14.57 -50.58 -38.19
C THR A 871 13.91 -49.65 -37.19
N SER A 872 12.84 -50.11 -36.55
CA SER A 872 12.17 -49.46 -35.43
C SER A 872 12.00 -50.48 -34.29
N THR A 873 11.87 -50.00 -33.05
CA THR A 873 11.60 -50.88 -31.90
C THR A 873 10.22 -50.64 -31.31
N THR A 874 9.62 -51.68 -30.72
CA THR A 874 8.39 -51.53 -29.95
C THR A 874 8.38 -52.51 -28.78
N SER A 875 8.17 -52.01 -27.57
CA SER A 875 7.99 -52.80 -26.35
C SER A 875 6.61 -52.51 -25.75
N ILE A 876 5.87 -53.57 -25.45
CA ILE A 876 4.55 -53.53 -24.82
C ILE A 876 4.61 -54.48 -23.62
N THR A 877 4.72 -53.93 -22.42
CA THR A 877 5.08 -54.70 -21.22
C THR A 877 4.15 -54.44 -20.03
N ASN A 878 3.86 -55.50 -19.26
CA ASN A 878 3.14 -55.42 -17.99
C ASN A 878 1.72 -54.76 -18.04
N ASN A 879 1.15 -54.52 -19.22
CA ASN A 879 -0.12 -53.79 -19.35
C ASN A 879 -1.32 -54.70 -19.05
N LYS A 880 -2.40 -54.11 -18.51
CA LYS A 880 -3.71 -54.75 -18.40
C LYS A 880 -4.64 -54.19 -19.49
N ILE A 881 -5.07 -55.05 -20.41
CA ILE A 881 -5.78 -54.67 -21.62
C ILE A 881 -7.12 -55.41 -21.69
N SER A 882 -8.26 -54.74 -21.47
CA SER A 882 -9.54 -55.46 -21.31
C SER A 882 -10.79 -54.78 -21.85
N ASN A 883 -11.74 -55.57 -22.36
CA ASN A 883 -13.04 -55.09 -22.88
C ASN A 883 -12.91 -54.14 -24.08
N ASN A 884 -11.88 -54.27 -24.91
CA ASN A 884 -11.70 -53.42 -26.10
C ASN A 884 -12.43 -54.01 -27.32
N GLY A 885 -13.09 -53.16 -28.11
CA GLY A 885 -13.87 -53.53 -29.30
C GLY A 885 -15.31 -53.98 -29.02
N SER A 886 -15.76 -54.03 -27.76
CA SER A 886 -17.08 -54.56 -27.38
C SER A 886 -18.27 -53.66 -27.72
N ASN A 887 -18.04 -52.41 -28.12
CA ASN A 887 -19.06 -51.35 -28.25
C ASN A 887 -19.90 -51.44 -29.54
N GLY A 888 -20.14 -52.65 -30.05
CA GLY A 888 -21.10 -52.94 -31.12
C GLY A 888 -20.67 -52.62 -32.56
N ILE A 889 -19.48 -52.03 -32.78
CA ILE A 889 -18.94 -51.77 -34.12
C ILE A 889 -18.14 -53.00 -34.59
N ALA A 890 -18.76 -53.82 -35.44
CA ALA A 890 -18.10 -54.99 -36.02
C ALA A 890 -17.05 -54.58 -37.07
N MET A 891 -15.80 -54.37 -36.63
CA MET A 891 -14.63 -54.24 -37.50
C MET A 891 -13.77 -55.51 -37.48
N ASN A 892 -13.00 -55.73 -38.54
CA ASN A 892 -12.14 -56.91 -38.72
C ASN A 892 -10.75 -56.75 -38.05
N ASP A 893 -10.59 -55.73 -37.20
CA ASP A 893 -9.34 -55.29 -36.58
C ASP A 893 -9.71 -54.74 -35.18
N SER A 894 -10.13 -55.61 -34.25
CA SER A 894 -10.66 -55.25 -32.92
C SER A 894 -10.07 -56.19 -31.85
N GLU A 895 -8.87 -55.87 -31.39
CA GLU A 895 -8.02 -56.73 -30.54
C GLU A 895 -7.55 -56.04 -29.25
N GLY A 896 -7.03 -56.80 -28.29
CA GLY A 896 -6.29 -56.20 -27.16
C GLY A 896 -5.05 -55.45 -27.66
N ILE A 897 -4.15 -56.16 -28.34
CA ILE A 897 -2.99 -55.60 -29.03
C ILE A 897 -3.06 -55.98 -30.52
N ALA A 898 -2.94 -55.01 -31.42
CA ALA A 898 -2.78 -55.21 -32.86
C ALA A 898 -1.50 -54.54 -33.37
N LEU A 899 -0.62 -55.29 -34.02
CA LEU A 899 0.54 -54.75 -34.75
C LEU A 899 0.59 -55.23 -36.20
N LYS A 900 0.94 -54.33 -37.12
CA LYS A 900 1.14 -54.65 -38.53
C LYS A 900 2.40 -53.99 -39.10
N THR A 901 3.28 -54.79 -39.70
CA THR A 901 4.39 -54.32 -40.54
C THR A 901 4.10 -54.55 -42.02
N SER A 902 4.50 -53.60 -42.85
CA SER A 902 4.29 -53.65 -44.30
C SER A 902 5.30 -52.75 -45.04
N GLY A 903 5.29 -52.79 -46.38
CA GLY A 903 6.37 -52.23 -47.19
C GLY A 903 7.67 -52.99 -46.97
N ASN A 904 8.75 -52.26 -46.69
CA ASN A 904 10.09 -52.78 -46.37
C ASN A 904 10.47 -52.57 -44.88
N ALA A 905 9.48 -52.42 -43.99
CA ALA A 905 9.70 -52.18 -42.55
C ALA A 905 10.48 -53.32 -41.88
N ILE A 906 11.38 -52.99 -40.94
CA ILE A 906 11.97 -53.92 -39.99
C ILE A 906 11.52 -53.50 -38.58
N LEU A 907 10.84 -54.39 -37.86
CA LEU A 907 10.36 -54.12 -36.49
C LEU A 907 10.93 -55.15 -35.52
N GLU A 908 11.58 -54.66 -34.46
CA GLU A 908 11.99 -55.46 -33.31
C GLU A 908 10.98 -55.22 -32.18
N LEU A 909 10.19 -56.26 -31.89
CA LEU A 909 8.97 -56.21 -31.07
C LEU A 909 9.14 -57.08 -29.82
N LEU A 910 8.83 -56.52 -28.65
CA LEU A 910 8.69 -57.25 -27.39
C LEU A 910 7.26 -57.09 -26.86
N ILE A 911 6.55 -58.19 -26.63
CA ILE A 911 5.27 -58.22 -25.91
C ILE A 911 5.43 -59.13 -24.70
N GLN A 912 5.57 -58.55 -23.50
CA GLN A 912 5.93 -59.30 -22.29
C GLN A 912 5.09 -58.99 -21.06
N GLY A 913 4.57 -60.01 -20.38
CA GLY A 913 3.93 -59.85 -19.07
C GLY A 913 2.55 -59.18 -19.08
N ASN A 914 1.91 -59.04 -20.25
CA ASN A 914 0.62 -58.37 -20.38
C ASN A 914 -0.54 -59.31 -20.05
N ILE A 915 -1.61 -58.76 -19.48
CA ILE A 915 -2.87 -59.46 -19.20
C ILE A 915 -3.93 -58.91 -20.15
N SER A 916 -4.36 -59.71 -21.12
CA SER A 916 -5.28 -59.28 -22.20
C SER A 916 -6.59 -60.07 -22.15
N THR A 917 -7.69 -59.45 -21.71
CA THR A 917 -8.94 -60.19 -21.41
C THR A 917 -10.24 -59.61 -21.97
N ASN A 918 -11.17 -60.47 -22.37
CA ASN A 918 -12.50 -60.07 -22.87
C ASN A 918 -12.48 -59.06 -24.04
N ASN A 919 -11.42 -59.03 -24.87
CA ASN A 919 -11.36 -58.17 -26.06
C ASN A 919 -12.11 -58.83 -27.23
N ALA A 920 -12.63 -58.03 -28.18
CA ALA A 920 -13.65 -58.50 -29.13
C ALA A 920 -13.22 -59.60 -30.13
N ARG A 921 -11.93 -59.79 -30.37
CA ARG A 921 -11.36 -60.90 -31.16
C ARG A 921 -10.16 -61.54 -30.47
N PHE A 922 -8.95 -61.12 -30.82
CA PHE A 922 -7.70 -61.62 -30.24
C PHE A 922 -7.27 -60.73 -29.07
N GLY A 923 -6.68 -61.32 -28.04
CA GLY A 923 -5.92 -60.58 -27.02
C GLY A 923 -4.63 -60.00 -27.58
N ILE A 924 -3.98 -60.69 -28.54
CA ILE A 924 -2.81 -60.23 -29.31
C ILE A 924 -2.94 -60.69 -30.77
N PHE A 925 -2.73 -59.77 -31.71
CA PHE A 925 -2.61 -60.04 -33.15
C PHE A 925 -1.38 -59.32 -33.72
N VAL A 926 -0.50 -60.07 -34.41
CA VAL A 926 0.69 -59.54 -35.06
C VAL A 926 0.76 -59.97 -36.53
N THR A 927 1.06 -59.04 -37.45
CA THR A 927 1.10 -59.31 -38.90
C THR A 927 2.35 -58.72 -39.55
N ALA A 928 3.04 -59.52 -40.38
CA ALA A 928 3.99 -59.05 -41.38
C ALA A 928 3.42 -59.25 -42.79
N ASP A 929 3.54 -58.23 -43.66
CA ASP A 929 3.04 -58.26 -45.04
C ASP A 929 4.06 -57.61 -46.00
N GLN A 930 3.81 -57.75 -47.30
CA GLN A 930 4.64 -57.24 -48.40
C GLN A 930 6.08 -57.78 -48.31
N ASN A 931 7.10 -56.97 -47.98
CA ASN A 931 8.50 -57.39 -47.85
C ASN A 931 9.04 -57.17 -46.43
N SER A 932 8.16 -56.88 -45.47
CA SER A 932 8.57 -56.48 -44.11
C SER A 932 9.18 -57.64 -43.31
N GLN A 933 10.01 -57.29 -42.33
CA GLN A 933 10.58 -58.21 -41.36
C GLN A 933 10.06 -57.87 -39.96
N LEU A 934 9.42 -58.83 -39.30
CA LEU A 934 8.95 -58.69 -37.92
C LEU A 934 9.71 -59.69 -37.03
N ARG A 935 10.38 -59.19 -36.01
CA ARG A 935 11.15 -59.95 -35.01
C ARG A 935 10.48 -59.79 -33.65
N ALA A 936 9.60 -60.72 -33.30
CA ALA A 936 8.74 -60.63 -32.14
C ALA A 936 9.16 -61.60 -31.03
N GLY A 937 9.50 -61.09 -29.85
CA GLY A 937 9.50 -61.85 -28.61
C GLY A 937 8.14 -61.70 -27.92
N VAL A 938 7.34 -62.77 -27.83
CA VAL A 938 6.04 -62.77 -27.15
C VAL A 938 6.10 -63.74 -25.97
N ARG A 939 6.21 -63.23 -24.75
CA ARG A 939 6.49 -64.08 -23.58
C ARG A 939 5.82 -63.67 -22.27
N PHE A 940 5.47 -64.65 -21.43
CA PHE A 940 4.84 -64.43 -20.12
C PHE A 940 3.50 -63.67 -20.13
N ASN A 941 2.77 -63.66 -21.25
CA ASN A 941 1.46 -62.99 -21.33
C ASN A 941 0.31 -63.94 -20.94
N THR A 942 -0.77 -63.39 -20.37
CA THR A 942 -1.99 -64.14 -20.01
C THR A 942 -3.17 -63.64 -20.85
N LEU A 943 -3.82 -64.54 -21.58
CA LEU A 943 -4.88 -64.21 -22.53
C LEU A 943 -6.16 -65.02 -22.20
N GLU A 944 -7.22 -64.34 -21.74
CA GLU A 944 -8.46 -64.99 -21.26
C GLU A 944 -9.72 -64.37 -21.90
N ASP A 945 -10.75 -65.17 -22.17
CA ASP A 945 -12.06 -64.74 -22.70
C ASP A 945 -12.02 -63.99 -24.06
N ASN A 946 -10.91 -63.99 -24.81
CA ASN A 946 -10.85 -63.36 -26.14
C ASN A 946 -11.33 -64.38 -27.20
N PRO A 947 -12.47 -64.17 -27.88
CA PRO A 947 -13.17 -65.22 -28.62
C PRO A 947 -12.59 -65.53 -30.01
N GLY A 948 -11.51 -64.86 -30.42
CA GLY A 948 -10.84 -65.03 -31.69
C GLY A 948 -11.61 -64.52 -32.91
N SER A 949 -11.36 -65.13 -34.07
CA SER A 949 -12.06 -64.78 -35.31
C SER A 949 -13.37 -65.53 -35.43
N SER A 950 -14.43 -64.83 -35.84
CA SER A 950 -15.74 -65.44 -36.14
C SER A 950 -15.92 -65.86 -37.61
N ASN A 951 -15.05 -65.40 -38.53
CA ASN A 951 -15.11 -65.72 -39.95
C ASN A 951 -13.72 -65.66 -40.65
N PRO A 952 -13.02 -66.80 -40.85
CA PRO A 952 -13.40 -68.14 -40.42
C PRO A 952 -13.44 -68.27 -38.89
N PRO A 953 -14.23 -69.21 -38.34
CA PRO A 953 -14.30 -69.44 -36.90
C PRO A 953 -13.00 -70.07 -36.38
N PHE A 954 -12.13 -69.25 -35.79
CA PHE A 954 -10.88 -69.62 -35.13
C PHE A 954 -10.93 -69.10 -33.69
N PRO A 955 -11.28 -69.95 -32.71
CA PRO A 955 -11.50 -69.53 -31.32
C PRO A 955 -10.16 -69.45 -30.60
N ASN A 956 -9.31 -68.48 -30.95
CA ASN A 956 -7.96 -68.33 -30.40
C ASN A 956 -7.75 -66.92 -29.81
N SER A 957 -7.11 -66.83 -28.64
CA SER A 957 -6.78 -65.53 -28.02
C SER A 957 -5.52 -64.89 -28.61
N PHE A 958 -4.67 -65.63 -29.32
CA PHE A 958 -3.48 -65.13 -30.02
C PHE A 958 -3.52 -65.45 -31.52
N SER A 959 -3.07 -64.53 -32.36
CA SER A 959 -2.83 -64.76 -33.80
C SER A 959 -1.54 -64.10 -34.28
N ALA A 960 -0.76 -64.83 -35.07
CA ALA A 960 0.43 -64.32 -35.74
C ALA A 960 0.38 -64.66 -37.24
N GLN A 961 0.63 -63.68 -38.10
CA GLN A 961 0.46 -63.79 -39.54
C GLN A 961 1.69 -63.30 -40.32
N THR A 962 2.08 -64.04 -41.35
CA THR A 962 3.01 -63.57 -42.40
C THR A 962 2.34 -63.68 -43.78
N GLY A 963 2.57 -62.69 -44.64
CA GLY A 963 1.89 -62.52 -45.92
C GLY A 963 0.42 -62.10 -45.80
N SER A 964 -0.26 -61.96 -46.95
CA SER A 964 -1.68 -61.62 -47.00
C SER A 964 -2.39 -62.34 -48.16
N SER A 965 -3.65 -62.75 -47.93
CA SER A 965 -4.52 -63.41 -48.93
C SER A 965 -4.99 -62.50 -50.07
N LEU A 966 -4.45 -61.28 -50.15
CA LEU A 966 -4.63 -60.31 -51.22
C LEU A 966 -3.34 -60.12 -52.05
N ASN A 967 -2.22 -60.73 -51.64
CA ASN A 967 -0.91 -60.59 -52.27
C ASN A 967 -0.06 -61.86 -52.12
N ASP A 968 -0.30 -62.83 -53.01
CA ASP A 968 0.50 -64.07 -53.16
C ASP A 968 2.02 -63.82 -53.40
N ASN A 969 2.41 -62.59 -53.72
CA ASN A 969 3.80 -62.16 -53.91
C ASN A 969 4.42 -61.49 -52.68
N SER A 970 3.80 -61.57 -51.50
CA SER A 970 4.46 -61.13 -50.27
C SER A 970 5.65 -62.03 -49.94
N THR A 971 6.81 -61.40 -49.77
CA THR A 971 8.10 -62.00 -49.36
C THR A 971 8.43 -61.75 -47.89
N SER A 972 7.40 -61.40 -47.10
CA SER A 972 7.56 -60.99 -45.70
C SER A 972 8.18 -62.09 -44.83
N THR A 973 8.89 -61.68 -43.78
CA THR A 973 9.54 -62.59 -42.84
C THR A 973 9.05 -62.32 -41.42
N LEU A 974 8.54 -63.36 -40.78
CA LEU A 974 8.12 -63.34 -39.38
C LEU A 974 9.02 -64.28 -38.56
N CYS A 975 9.78 -63.68 -37.66
CA CYS A 975 10.57 -64.32 -36.61
C CYS A 975 9.81 -64.18 -35.29
N LEU A 976 9.41 -65.29 -34.68
CA LEU A 976 8.62 -65.31 -33.44
C LEU A 976 9.32 -66.16 -32.37
N ASP A 977 9.52 -65.60 -31.16
CA ASP A 977 9.46 -66.39 -29.93
C ASP A 977 8.04 -66.36 -29.39
N LEU A 978 7.50 -67.52 -29.07
CA LEU A 978 6.31 -67.64 -28.25
C LEU A 978 6.66 -68.52 -27.05
N SER A 979 6.98 -67.91 -25.90
CA SER A 979 7.46 -68.65 -24.72
C SER A 979 6.71 -68.30 -23.42
N ASN A 980 6.36 -69.31 -22.62
CA ASN A 980 5.73 -69.14 -21.29
C ASN A 980 4.41 -68.31 -21.28
N ASN A 981 3.63 -68.28 -22.37
CA ASN A 981 2.32 -67.60 -22.39
C ASN A 981 1.17 -68.54 -21.97
N ASP A 982 0.11 -67.98 -21.39
CA ASP A 982 -1.13 -68.70 -21.07
C ASP A 982 -2.28 -68.18 -21.96
N SER A 983 -3.06 -69.09 -22.53
CA SER A 983 -4.12 -68.77 -23.48
C SER A 983 -5.23 -69.83 -23.43
N ASP A 984 -6.38 -69.44 -22.88
CA ASP A 984 -7.57 -70.30 -22.72
C ASP A 984 -8.09 -70.89 -24.06
N ASN A 985 -8.00 -70.08 -25.10
CA ASN A 985 -8.43 -70.32 -26.47
C ASN A 985 -7.23 -70.66 -27.39
N GLY A 986 -5.99 -70.58 -26.90
CA GLY A 986 -4.78 -70.96 -27.65
C GLY A 986 -4.28 -69.92 -28.66
N PHE A 987 -3.54 -70.39 -29.66
CA PHE A 987 -2.65 -69.62 -30.53
C PHE A 987 -2.78 -70.06 -32.00
N LEU A 988 -2.89 -69.10 -32.92
CA LEU A 988 -3.00 -69.35 -34.36
C LEU A 988 -1.79 -68.81 -35.14
N PHE A 989 -1.15 -69.65 -35.95
CA PHE A 989 -0.05 -69.26 -36.85
C PHE A 989 -0.51 -69.33 -38.32
N ASN A 990 -0.50 -68.19 -39.02
CA ASN A 990 -0.90 -68.06 -40.41
C ASN A 990 0.29 -67.69 -41.31
N ASN A 991 0.64 -68.54 -42.27
CA ASN A 991 1.48 -68.17 -43.42
C ASN A 991 0.63 -68.16 -44.69
N LEU A 992 0.22 -66.96 -45.12
CA LEU A 992 -0.76 -66.77 -46.20
C LEU A 992 -0.14 -66.59 -47.60
N SER A 993 1.20 -66.55 -47.72
CA SER A 993 1.90 -66.48 -49.00
C SER A 993 2.97 -67.57 -49.09
N PRO A 994 3.03 -68.39 -50.17
CA PRO A 994 4.10 -69.38 -50.35
C PRO A 994 5.48 -68.75 -50.60
N GLN A 995 5.58 -67.42 -50.67
CA GLN A 995 6.83 -66.66 -50.76
C GLN A 995 7.26 -66.02 -49.42
N SER A 996 6.38 -66.04 -48.40
CA SER A 996 6.68 -65.50 -47.06
C SER A 996 7.26 -66.55 -46.12
N THR A 997 8.16 -66.12 -45.24
CA THR A 997 8.91 -66.98 -44.31
C THR A 997 8.37 -66.82 -42.90
N PHE A 998 7.80 -67.87 -42.31
CA PHE A 998 7.45 -67.92 -40.90
C PHE A 998 8.42 -68.87 -40.17
N LYS A 999 9.22 -68.32 -39.26
CA LYS A 999 10.11 -69.04 -38.35
C LYS A 999 9.67 -68.83 -36.91
N VAL A 1000 9.48 -69.90 -36.14
CA VAL A 1000 8.91 -69.84 -34.78
C VAL A 1000 9.61 -70.78 -33.81
N SER A 1001 9.81 -70.32 -32.58
CA SER A 1001 10.07 -71.13 -31.39
C SER A 1001 8.83 -71.15 -30.50
N THR A 1002 8.49 -72.31 -29.93
CA THR A 1002 7.36 -72.46 -29.00
C THR A 1002 7.77 -73.26 -27.78
N GLU A 1003 7.84 -72.61 -26.61
CA GLU A 1003 8.30 -73.24 -25.36
C GLU A 1003 7.37 -72.92 -24.19
N GLU A 1004 7.03 -73.92 -23.38
CA GLU A 1004 6.32 -73.81 -22.08
C GLU A 1004 4.92 -73.13 -22.08
N ASN A 1005 4.36 -72.74 -23.22
CA ASN A 1005 3.03 -72.14 -23.31
C ASN A 1005 1.90 -73.09 -22.87
N GLN A 1006 0.83 -72.53 -22.32
CA GLN A 1006 -0.44 -73.21 -22.06
C GLN A 1006 -1.49 -72.76 -23.11
N GLY A 1007 -2.19 -73.72 -23.71
CA GLY A 1007 -3.15 -73.50 -24.80
C GLY A 1007 -2.86 -74.36 -26.03
N THR A 1008 -3.83 -74.46 -26.95
CA THR A 1008 -3.67 -75.19 -28.22
C THR A 1008 -3.00 -74.35 -29.30
N ILE A 1009 -2.08 -74.91 -30.07
CA ILE A 1009 -1.47 -74.25 -31.24
C ILE A 1009 -2.13 -74.81 -32.51
N GLU A 1010 -2.63 -73.92 -33.36
CA GLU A 1010 -3.14 -74.23 -34.71
C GLU A 1010 -2.27 -73.55 -35.78
N GLU A 1011 -1.99 -74.26 -36.88
CA GLU A 1011 -1.17 -73.76 -37.99
C GLU A 1011 -1.93 -73.81 -39.32
N SER A 1012 -1.79 -72.73 -40.11
CA SER A 1012 -2.37 -72.56 -41.43
C SER A 1012 -1.30 -72.05 -42.40
N GLY A 1013 -0.88 -72.89 -43.34
CA GLY A 1013 0.31 -72.65 -44.16
C GLY A 1013 1.55 -73.38 -43.61
N SER A 1014 2.76 -72.97 -44.01
CA SER A 1014 4.01 -73.58 -43.56
C SER A 1014 4.78 -72.68 -42.59
N THR A 1015 4.95 -73.15 -41.36
CA THR A 1015 5.92 -72.65 -40.38
C THR A 1015 7.25 -73.41 -40.50
N THR A 1016 8.30 -72.91 -39.85
CA THR A 1016 9.60 -73.59 -39.70
C THR A 1016 10.17 -73.32 -38.31
N PRO A 1017 11.01 -74.22 -37.75
CA PRO A 1017 11.71 -73.95 -36.48
C PRO A 1017 12.64 -72.74 -36.59
N ARG A 1018 12.72 -71.94 -35.51
CA ARG A 1018 13.65 -70.81 -35.43
C ARG A 1018 15.10 -71.24 -35.11
N ASP A 1019 16.06 -70.45 -35.59
CA ASP A 1019 17.46 -70.43 -35.16
C ASP A 1019 17.82 -68.98 -34.84
N ASP A 1020 18.41 -68.73 -33.66
CA ASP A 1020 18.77 -67.40 -33.17
C ASP A 1020 19.81 -66.69 -34.04
N GLN A 1021 20.63 -67.42 -34.80
CA GLN A 1021 21.65 -66.82 -35.68
C GLN A 1021 21.07 -66.26 -36.99
N ASP A 1022 19.91 -66.75 -37.43
CA ASP A 1022 19.27 -66.44 -38.71
C ASP A 1022 17.87 -65.81 -38.54
N CYS A 1023 17.45 -65.60 -37.28
CA CYS A 1023 16.11 -65.12 -36.92
C CYS A 1023 16.05 -64.60 -35.46
N PRO A 1024 16.92 -63.63 -35.07
CA PRO A 1024 16.94 -63.09 -33.71
C PRO A 1024 15.66 -62.31 -33.38
N VAL A 1025 15.33 -62.24 -32.08
CA VAL A 1025 14.25 -61.40 -31.52
C VAL A 1025 14.68 -60.78 -30.17
N PRO A 1026 13.96 -59.77 -29.64
CA PRO A 1026 14.20 -59.17 -28.31
C PRO A 1026 13.86 -60.04 -27.09
#